data_AF-A0A517WA05-F1
#
_entry.id   AF-A0A517WA05-F1
#
_cell.length_a   1.000
_cell.length_b   1.000
_cell.length_c   1.000
_cell.angle_alpha   90.00
_cell.angle_beta   90.00
_cell.angle_gamma   90.00
#
_symmetry.space_group_name_H-M   'P 1'
#
loop_
_entity.id
_entity.type
_entity.pdbx_description
1 polymer ?
#
loop_
_entity_poly.entity_id
_entity_poly.type
_entity_poly.pdbx_seq_one_letter_code
_entity_poly.pdbx_strand_id
1 'polypeptide(L)'
;MRIATELVLKLICLLLLIAPATNAEAGKPAVWLSERNTEAPFCYRAGGQRTWPLISGKLTANNQILLKAEQKGELLAEGPQLDFEGYTISVSTDGSLHIISADTADKDSFQLTVILKQREKIVQRQTLQVYPAPPDRPISYLSDQLDDLIRIFWDNETSQWKPVDKSAFDQYFRRLQAHGVSRLIVWLGAYPVIENPDNYRAADWDLYTKQARAILNSEALNRVMYGRRGHRVAYQWHGFIMQFRLHPEWGNWYAQSAADHGISLTATFRPFEQGLMKYLVVPAFDEQGAFLWNFLPYATPTANFSPETTAFAHYRRLFEAAGNADKTEVVSLTFESVPESKPQELTKDDLKIFATDAPPIANDSFVLVRNAKGEFQLQIYATIAERVTAQLRELKGWTLNVLKDGAIQIDGLQRPQGSRYLVIESGSPFSGKVQLPAELPISAHAKAGNRVGRFNAYWALEETSSENATTRIAGITPAGGYRTDFQTIENSFRIVGKGPALRPLGQDQIVIDFGPDWLPEIMDLNQSATRTMFVKQLQTILQQPAFDEIMLNTRSHTHLAGTSGDGESGVQTTGHYRRKGKSFRRLTLDRAYAPDSAAQLDALQPLLKSDDPKLVEKITTWPAGEWTETCQSPDTEYVWRYNRNVAVSKGLRALLQDLENTFPETRIRAVIPPRAAVKQQVTAALPGLKHPEEGHYDASYYRYLTSGLNQIPSITEGTALLDLRGLRVEPVLLGFRLLPDSGPAKLQRETYLADQSDNHGSTYRGAKSFFYEAQESLRARDKTVATRRREEIIDELLKQESIKEVILYEAADWIYYLPAYDPHRYLDSDKITSAEK
;
A
#
# COMPACT_ATOMS: atom_id res chain seq x y z
N MET A 1 0.22 37.13 38.40
CA MET A 1 0.52 35.69 38.51
C MET A 1 -0.14 34.84 37.43
N ARG A 2 -1.48 34.86 37.24
CA ARG A 2 -2.17 34.05 36.20
C ARG A 2 -1.65 34.24 34.76
N ILE A 3 -1.35 35.47 34.35
CA ILE A 3 -0.83 35.76 33.00
C ILE A 3 0.58 35.19 32.79
N ALA A 4 1.42 35.19 33.84
CA ALA A 4 2.76 34.60 33.77
C ALA A 4 2.70 33.06 33.71
N THR A 5 1.74 32.45 34.41
CA THR A 5 1.53 30.99 34.36
C THR A 5 1.00 30.55 33.00
N GLU A 6 0.08 31.29 32.38
CA GLU A 6 -0.38 31.02 31.01
C GLU A 6 0.70 31.25 29.95
N LEU A 7 1.54 32.27 30.11
CA LEU A 7 2.66 32.51 29.19
C LEU A 7 3.70 31.39 29.29
N VAL A 8 4.01 30.94 30.51
CA VAL A 8 4.94 29.82 30.74
C VAL A 8 4.36 28.51 30.22
N LEU A 9 3.05 28.25 30.40
CA LEU A 9 2.41 27.05 29.87
C LEU A 9 2.35 27.08 28.33
N LYS A 10 2.05 28.23 27.73
CA LYS A 10 2.11 28.43 26.27
C LYS A 10 3.53 28.30 25.74
N LEU A 11 4.54 28.81 26.46
CA LEU A 11 5.94 28.68 26.07
C LEU A 11 6.43 27.23 26.20
N ILE A 12 6.00 26.49 27.22
CA ILE A 12 6.29 25.05 27.39
C ILE A 12 5.59 24.22 26.30
N CYS A 13 4.33 24.49 25.97
CA CYS A 13 3.63 23.84 24.87
C CYS A 13 4.25 24.20 23.51
N LEU A 14 4.68 25.44 23.31
CA LEU A 14 5.37 25.90 22.11
C LEU A 14 6.78 25.27 22.00
N LEU A 15 7.50 25.09 23.11
CA LEU A 15 8.80 24.39 23.14
C LEU A 15 8.65 22.87 22.93
N LEU A 16 7.52 22.27 23.31
CA LEU A 16 7.16 20.88 22.98
C LEU A 16 6.69 20.73 21.52
N LEU A 17 6.16 21.78 20.89
CA LEU A 17 5.70 21.82 19.49
C LEU A 17 6.80 22.23 18.49
N ILE A 18 7.85 22.92 18.94
CA ILE A 18 9.00 23.36 18.12
C ILE A 18 10.20 22.43 18.26
N ALA A 19 10.17 21.46 19.20
CA ALA A 19 11.23 20.47 19.28
C ALA A 19 11.36 19.72 17.94
N PRO A 20 12.47 19.88 17.21
CA PRO A 20 12.82 18.92 16.17
C PRO A 20 12.93 17.55 16.84
N ALA A 21 12.91 16.48 16.06
CA ALA A 21 13.18 15.11 16.50
C ALA A 21 14.57 14.90 17.17
N THR A 22 15.27 15.96 17.60
CA THR A 22 16.60 15.98 18.19
C THR A 22 16.62 15.98 19.72
N ASN A 23 15.48 15.96 20.41
CA ASN A 23 15.47 15.96 21.89
C ASN A 23 15.80 14.59 22.55
N ALA A 24 16.25 13.58 21.79
CA ALA A 24 16.77 12.34 22.37
C ALA A 24 18.10 12.53 23.13
N GLU A 25 18.79 13.68 22.94
CA GLU A 25 20.09 13.97 23.56
C GLU A 25 20.02 14.89 24.80
N ALA A 26 18.87 15.53 25.07
CA ALA A 26 18.73 16.46 26.19
C ALA A 26 18.77 15.71 27.54
N GLY A 27 19.95 15.63 28.16
CA GLY A 27 20.19 14.99 29.46
C GLY A 27 21.05 13.72 29.43
N LYS A 28 21.48 13.26 28.25
CA LYS A 28 22.43 12.13 28.14
C LYS A 28 23.87 12.62 28.32
N PRO A 29 24.75 11.86 29.02
CA PRO A 29 26.17 12.22 29.14
C PRO A 29 26.84 12.23 27.76
N ALA A 30 28.02 12.85 27.60
CA ALA A 30 28.69 12.94 26.30
C ALA A 30 29.06 11.59 25.65
N VAL A 31 29.07 10.50 26.44
CA VAL A 31 29.33 9.13 26.02
C VAL A 31 28.47 8.17 26.85
N TRP A 32 27.78 7.23 26.20
CA TRP A 32 27.03 6.18 26.88
C TRP A 32 26.90 4.90 26.03
N LEU A 33 26.73 3.74 26.67
CA LEU A 33 26.36 2.49 26.02
C LEU A 33 24.93 2.58 25.49
N SER A 34 24.70 2.25 24.22
CA SER A 34 23.36 2.27 23.62
C SER A 34 22.40 1.37 24.40
N GLU A 35 21.24 1.89 24.80
CA GLU A 35 20.22 1.15 25.54
C GLU A 35 19.70 -0.07 24.76
N ARG A 36 19.76 -0.01 23.43
CA ARG A 36 19.26 -1.07 22.55
C ARG A 36 20.25 -2.22 22.31
N ASN A 37 21.47 -2.17 22.88
CA ASN A 37 22.47 -3.22 22.74
C ASN A 37 22.03 -4.57 23.30
N THR A 38 21.18 -4.57 24.32
CA THR A 38 20.73 -5.81 24.98
C THR A 38 19.47 -6.40 24.33
N GLU A 39 18.91 -5.77 23.30
CA GLU A 39 17.66 -6.20 22.68
C GLU A 39 17.85 -7.33 21.65
N ALA A 40 19.04 -7.45 21.06
CA ALA A 40 19.37 -8.43 20.03
C ALA A 40 20.82 -8.93 20.22
N PRO A 41 21.11 -10.20 19.89
CA PRO A 41 22.46 -10.74 19.99
C PRO A 41 23.45 -10.11 18.99
N PHE A 42 24.73 -10.21 19.31
CA PHE A 42 25.84 -9.91 18.42
C PHE A 42 26.31 -11.20 17.76
N CYS A 43 26.25 -11.27 16.43
CA CYS A 43 26.55 -12.51 15.70
C CYS A 43 27.90 -12.42 14.98
N TYR A 44 28.95 -13.06 15.50
CA TYR A 44 30.29 -13.03 14.87
C TYR A 44 30.38 -13.98 13.67
N ARG A 45 31.24 -13.68 12.70
CA ARG A 45 31.51 -14.58 11.57
C ARG A 45 32.74 -15.43 11.93
N ALA A 46 32.58 -16.75 11.99
CA ALA A 46 33.71 -17.66 12.15
C ALA A 46 34.71 -17.46 10.98
N GLY A 47 36.00 -17.42 11.28
CA GLY A 47 37.04 -17.13 10.28
C GLY A 47 37.05 -15.69 9.76
N GLY A 48 36.41 -14.75 10.46
CA GLY A 48 36.26 -13.38 9.99
C GLY A 48 36.17 -12.35 11.10
N GLN A 49 35.93 -11.11 10.69
CA GLN A 49 35.74 -9.96 11.55
C GLN A 49 34.35 -9.37 11.36
N ARG A 50 33.71 -8.96 12.44
CA ARG A 50 32.53 -8.08 12.42
C ARG A 50 32.69 -6.94 13.40
N THR A 51 32.04 -5.82 13.07
CA THR A 51 32.10 -4.56 13.80
C THR A 51 30.68 -4.06 14.03
N TRP A 52 30.40 -3.53 15.21
CA TRP A 52 29.10 -2.94 15.54
C TRP A 52 29.24 -1.65 16.34
N PRO A 53 28.39 -0.64 16.11
CA PRO A 53 28.29 0.49 17.03
C PRO A 53 27.83 0.00 18.41
N LEU A 54 28.57 0.38 19.46
CA LEU A 54 28.31 -0.05 20.83
C LEU A 54 27.96 1.13 21.75
N ILE A 55 28.66 2.25 21.60
CA ILE A 55 28.40 3.48 22.35
C ILE A 55 27.84 4.57 21.43
N SER A 56 27.08 5.48 22.01
CA SER A 56 26.78 6.78 21.42
C SER A 56 27.83 7.79 21.90
N GLY A 57 28.31 8.64 20.99
CA GLY A 57 29.45 9.55 21.23
C GLY A 57 30.80 8.91 20.88
N LYS A 58 31.90 9.51 21.35
CA LYS A 58 33.27 9.02 21.12
C LYS A 58 34.00 8.84 22.45
N LEU A 59 34.77 7.76 22.60
CA LEU A 59 35.62 7.61 23.78
C LEU A 59 36.67 8.72 23.80
N THR A 60 36.76 9.42 24.94
CA THR A 60 37.82 10.40 25.20
C THR A 60 38.84 9.80 26.17
N ALA A 61 39.95 10.51 26.42
CA ALA A 61 40.93 10.11 27.44
C ALA A 61 40.34 9.95 28.86
N ASN A 62 39.14 10.48 29.11
CA ASN A 62 38.43 10.34 30.39
C ASN A 62 37.53 9.10 30.47
N ASN A 63 37.42 8.33 29.40
CA ASN A 63 36.55 7.16 29.28
C ASN A 63 37.38 5.89 29.09
N GLN A 64 36.96 4.79 29.70
CA GLN A 64 37.55 3.47 29.48
C GLN A 64 36.44 2.43 29.33
N ILE A 65 36.63 1.48 28.41
CA ILE A 65 35.82 0.27 28.32
C ILE A 65 36.61 -0.89 28.95
N LEU A 66 35.95 -1.66 29.81
CA LEU A 66 36.42 -2.96 30.29
C LEU A 66 35.44 -4.03 29.81
N LEU A 67 35.99 -5.10 29.25
CA LEU A 67 35.26 -6.24 28.71
C LEU A 67 35.47 -7.45 29.60
N LYS A 68 34.46 -8.30 29.71
CA LYS A 68 34.52 -9.59 30.41
C LYS A 68 33.71 -10.64 29.65
N ALA A 69 34.34 -11.71 29.20
CA ALA A 69 33.70 -12.81 28.47
C ALA A 69 33.45 -14.01 29.38
N GLU A 70 32.24 -14.55 29.38
CA GLU A 70 31.84 -15.69 30.21
C GLU A 70 31.05 -16.72 29.38
N GLN A 71 31.28 -18.01 29.61
CA GLN A 71 30.53 -19.09 28.98
C GLN A 71 30.14 -20.13 30.03
N LYS A 72 28.85 -20.51 30.07
CA LYS A 72 28.30 -21.47 31.05
C LYS A 72 28.66 -21.16 32.53
N GLY A 73 28.91 -19.88 32.84
CA GLY A 73 29.29 -19.40 34.17
C GLY A 73 30.80 -19.36 34.44
N GLU A 74 31.63 -19.81 33.50
CA GLU A 74 33.10 -19.76 33.60
C GLU A 74 33.65 -18.51 32.90
N LEU A 75 34.63 -17.87 33.53
CA LEU A 75 35.31 -16.68 32.99
C LEU A 75 36.33 -17.11 31.93
N LEU A 76 36.15 -16.63 30.70
CA LEU A 76 37.07 -16.89 29.60
C LEU A 76 38.21 -15.85 29.55
N ALA A 77 37.87 -14.55 29.65
CA ALA A 77 38.84 -13.46 29.66
C ALA A 77 38.24 -12.16 30.25
N GLU A 78 39.08 -11.28 30.79
CA GLU A 78 38.70 -9.93 31.25
C GLU A 78 39.81 -8.91 30.95
N GLY A 79 39.45 -7.73 30.45
CA GLY A 79 40.42 -6.70 30.05
C GLY A 79 39.84 -5.64 29.11
N PRO A 80 40.61 -4.59 28.76
CA PRO A 80 40.20 -3.60 27.76
C PRO A 80 40.15 -4.17 26.33
N GLN A 81 40.91 -5.24 26.10
CA GLN A 81 40.85 -6.12 24.94
C GLN A 81 40.88 -7.56 25.48
N LEU A 82 40.14 -8.47 24.83
CA LEU A 82 40.08 -9.88 25.18
C LEU A 82 40.72 -10.70 24.07
N ASP A 83 41.54 -11.68 24.44
CA ASP A 83 42.11 -12.67 23.54
C ASP A 83 41.96 -14.06 24.19
N PHE A 84 41.13 -14.93 23.61
CA PHE A 84 40.88 -16.29 24.13
C PHE A 84 40.34 -17.20 23.02
N GLU A 85 40.72 -18.48 23.01
CA GLU A 85 40.11 -19.52 22.15
C GLU A 85 39.93 -19.15 20.65
N GLY A 86 40.86 -18.37 20.10
CA GLY A 86 40.81 -17.91 18.70
C GLY A 86 39.94 -16.66 18.47
N TYR A 87 39.48 -16.00 19.53
CA TYR A 87 38.79 -14.72 19.52
C TYR A 87 39.72 -13.57 19.90
N THR A 88 39.58 -12.44 19.20
CA THR A 88 40.07 -11.13 19.63
C THR A 88 38.90 -10.16 19.67
N ILE A 89 38.63 -9.59 20.86
CA ILE A 89 37.49 -8.69 21.10
C ILE A 89 38.00 -7.37 21.66
N SER A 90 37.62 -6.26 21.03
CA SER A 90 38.00 -4.92 21.46
C SER A 90 36.91 -3.89 21.18
N VAL A 91 37.02 -2.71 21.80
CA VAL A 91 36.19 -1.55 21.47
C VAL A 91 37.09 -0.40 21.03
N SER A 92 36.85 0.12 19.83
CA SER A 92 37.60 1.23 19.26
C SER A 92 37.25 2.58 19.89
N THR A 93 38.09 3.58 19.63
CA THR A 93 37.91 4.96 20.15
C THR A 93 36.66 5.66 19.61
N ASP A 94 36.22 5.30 18.41
CA ASP A 94 34.95 5.75 17.84
C ASP A 94 33.73 5.02 18.42
N GLY A 95 33.95 4.01 19.26
CA GLY A 95 32.89 3.36 20.00
C GLY A 95 32.32 2.09 19.39
N SER A 96 33.07 1.45 18.50
CA SER A 96 32.64 0.23 17.82
C SER A 96 33.19 -1.01 18.51
N LEU A 97 32.34 -2.02 18.75
CA LEU A 97 32.73 -3.36 19.17
C LEU A 97 33.28 -4.12 17.97
N HIS A 98 34.49 -4.65 18.08
CA HIS A 98 35.11 -5.53 17.10
C HIS A 98 35.23 -6.94 17.67
N ILE A 99 34.79 -7.93 16.90
CA ILE A 99 35.03 -9.35 17.19
C ILE A 99 35.69 -9.96 15.95
N ILE A 100 36.92 -10.44 16.13
CA ILE A 100 37.66 -11.24 15.17
C ILE A 100 37.65 -12.68 15.68
N SER A 101 37.30 -13.62 14.82
CA SER A 101 37.22 -15.05 15.12
C SER A 101 38.05 -15.82 14.11
N ALA A 102 38.98 -16.65 14.58
CA ALA A 102 39.73 -17.57 13.73
C ALA A 102 38.85 -18.72 13.22
N ASP A 103 39.24 -19.37 12.12
CA ASP A 103 38.54 -20.57 11.62
C ASP A 103 38.50 -21.71 12.64
N THR A 104 39.50 -21.75 13.54
CA THR A 104 39.65 -22.73 14.61
C THR A 104 38.93 -22.35 15.90
N ALA A 105 38.26 -21.20 15.94
CA ALA A 105 37.57 -20.73 17.14
C ALA A 105 36.38 -21.64 17.48
N ASP A 106 36.12 -21.81 18.78
CA ASP A 106 34.99 -22.61 19.27
C ASP A 106 33.68 -21.98 18.81
N LYS A 107 32.86 -22.69 18.03
CA LYS A 107 31.61 -22.16 17.43
C LYS A 107 30.46 -22.02 18.43
N ASP A 108 30.74 -22.05 19.73
CA ASP A 108 29.75 -21.84 20.77
C ASP A 108 29.43 -20.35 21.00
N SER A 109 28.31 -20.11 21.69
CA SER A 109 27.90 -18.79 22.17
C SER A 109 28.52 -18.45 23.52
N PHE A 110 28.73 -17.16 23.80
CA PHE A 110 29.22 -16.66 25.10
C PHE A 110 28.57 -15.31 25.47
N GLN A 111 28.70 -14.91 26.74
CA GLN A 111 28.25 -13.62 27.24
C GLN A 111 29.41 -12.64 27.28
N LEU A 112 29.18 -11.41 26.83
CA LEU A 112 30.15 -10.32 26.89
C LEU A 112 29.61 -9.21 27.78
N THR A 113 30.15 -9.06 28.99
CA THR A 113 29.87 -7.92 29.85
C THR A 113 30.76 -6.75 29.45
N VAL A 114 30.14 -5.62 29.14
CA VAL A 114 30.79 -4.35 28.80
C VAL A 114 30.57 -3.35 29.92
N ILE A 115 31.66 -2.77 30.43
CA ILE A 115 31.66 -1.80 31.53
C ILE A 115 32.26 -0.50 31.03
N LEU A 116 31.45 0.57 30.99
CA LEU A 116 31.92 1.93 30.70
C LEU A 116 32.31 2.61 32.00
N LYS A 117 33.57 3.07 32.07
CA LYS A 117 34.10 3.90 33.15
C LYS A 117 34.29 5.34 32.69
N GLN A 118 34.03 6.29 33.57
CA GLN A 118 34.38 7.70 33.41
C GLN A 118 35.20 8.14 34.63
N ARG A 119 36.43 8.60 34.41
CA ARG A 119 37.40 8.95 35.48
C ARG A 119 37.47 7.85 36.57
N GLU A 120 37.72 6.61 36.14
CA GLU A 120 37.77 5.39 36.96
C GLU A 120 36.47 4.93 37.64
N LYS A 121 35.39 5.70 37.57
CA LYS A 121 34.08 5.28 38.11
C LYS A 121 33.29 4.54 37.05
N ILE A 122 32.74 3.37 37.40
CA ILE A 122 31.78 2.67 36.55
C ILE A 122 30.53 3.53 36.44
N VAL A 123 30.21 3.95 35.21
CA VAL A 123 29.01 4.74 34.92
C VAL A 123 27.90 3.88 34.29
N GLN A 124 28.25 2.86 33.52
CA GLN A 124 27.29 1.94 32.92
C GLN A 124 27.87 0.53 32.79
N ARG A 125 27.00 -0.46 32.82
CA ARG A 125 27.31 -1.87 32.61
C ARG A 125 26.19 -2.52 31.80
N GLN A 126 26.56 -3.29 30.78
CA GLN A 126 25.62 -4.11 29.99
C GLN A 126 26.20 -5.51 29.80
N THR A 127 25.34 -6.53 29.77
CA THR A 127 25.73 -7.89 29.41
C THR A 127 25.09 -8.23 28.07
N LEU A 128 25.94 -8.54 27.09
CA LEU A 128 25.57 -8.80 25.71
C LEU A 128 25.64 -10.30 25.45
N GLN A 129 24.75 -10.80 24.60
CA GLN A 129 24.82 -12.18 24.12
C GLN A 129 25.57 -12.21 22.78
N VAL A 130 26.56 -13.09 22.67
CA VAL A 130 27.38 -13.26 21.47
C VAL A 130 27.20 -14.68 20.93
N TYR A 131 26.79 -14.79 19.67
CA TYR A 131 26.54 -16.06 18.98
C TYR A 131 27.39 -16.16 17.71
N PRO A 132 27.72 -17.37 17.22
CA PRO A 132 28.16 -17.52 15.84
C PRO A 132 27.05 -17.02 14.88
N ALA A 133 27.42 -16.48 13.74
CA ALA A 133 26.45 -16.16 12.69
C ALA A 133 25.93 -17.46 12.05
N PRO A 134 24.61 -17.58 11.80
CA PRO A 134 24.10 -18.72 11.04
C PRO A 134 24.73 -18.78 9.64
N PRO A 135 24.79 -19.96 9.00
CA PRO A 135 25.31 -20.08 7.65
C PRO A 135 24.41 -19.34 6.65
N ASP A 136 25.00 -18.89 5.54
CA ASP A 136 24.24 -18.30 4.44
C ASP A 136 23.31 -19.36 3.83
N ARG A 137 22.02 -19.03 3.73
CA ARG A 137 20.99 -19.89 3.12
C ARG A 137 20.31 -19.14 1.98
N PRO A 138 19.78 -19.84 0.96
CA PRO A 138 19.05 -19.26 -0.17
C PRO A 138 17.64 -18.75 0.21
N ILE A 139 17.55 -18.00 1.30
CA ILE A 139 16.31 -17.42 1.82
C ILE A 139 16.49 -15.91 1.87
N SER A 140 15.62 -15.21 1.17
CA SER A 140 15.50 -13.76 1.27
C SER A 140 14.17 -13.40 1.90
N TYR A 141 14.15 -12.29 2.62
CA TYR A 141 12.92 -11.74 3.18
C TYR A 141 12.49 -10.50 2.41
N LEU A 142 11.20 -10.45 2.06
CA LEU A 142 10.55 -9.21 1.68
C LEU A 142 10.06 -8.51 2.95
N SER A 143 10.80 -7.50 3.38
CA SER A 143 10.42 -6.61 4.48
C SER A 143 9.32 -5.68 4.01
N ASP A 144 8.21 -5.61 4.75
CA ASP A 144 7.29 -4.48 4.67
C ASP A 144 7.88 -3.36 5.53
N GLN A 145 8.63 -2.43 4.90
CA GLN A 145 9.41 -1.43 5.64
C GLN A 145 8.51 -0.59 6.54
N LEU A 146 7.27 -0.36 6.13
CA LEU A 146 6.26 0.34 6.92
C LEU A 146 5.95 -0.43 8.21
N ASP A 147 5.62 -1.72 8.13
CA ASP A 147 5.37 -2.54 9.32
C ASP A 147 6.63 -2.67 10.20
N ASP A 148 7.82 -2.74 9.60
CA ASP A 148 9.08 -2.80 10.34
C ASP A 148 9.33 -1.50 11.12
N LEU A 149 9.14 -0.33 10.50
CA LEU A 149 9.23 0.97 11.16
C LEU A 149 8.24 1.07 12.33
N ILE A 150 7.01 0.54 12.19
CA ILE A 150 6.06 0.44 13.30
C ILE A 150 6.67 -0.38 14.44
N ARG A 151 7.21 -1.56 14.17
CA ARG A 151 7.77 -2.43 15.22
C ARG A 151 9.02 -1.83 15.88
N ILE A 152 9.83 -1.08 15.14
CA ILE A 152 11.06 -0.45 15.65
C ILE A 152 10.76 0.72 16.59
N PHE A 153 9.77 1.55 16.24
CA PHE A 153 9.54 2.84 16.88
C PHE A 153 8.24 2.96 17.68
N TRP A 154 7.27 2.05 17.52
CA TRP A 154 6.05 2.09 18.34
C TRP A 154 6.31 1.52 19.73
N ASP A 155 6.00 2.30 20.76
CA ASP A 155 6.00 1.84 22.14
C ASP A 155 4.58 1.40 22.56
N ASN A 156 4.41 0.10 22.79
CA ASN A 156 3.14 -0.47 23.21
C ASN A 156 2.75 -0.07 24.65
N GLU A 157 3.71 0.23 25.52
CA GLU A 157 3.44 0.59 26.92
C GLU A 157 2.91 2.02 27.02
N THR A 158 3.57 2.95 26.33
CA THR A 158 3.20 4.37 26.36
C THR A 158 2.18 4.76 25.28
N SER A 159 1.96 3.90 24.26
CA SER A 159 1.17 4.22 23.06
C SER A 159 1.68 5.46 22.32
N GLN A 160 3.00 5.61 22.24
CA GLN A 160 3.67 6.74 21.60
C GLN A 160 4.79 6.27 20.67
N TRP A 161 5.15 7.13 19.71
CA TRP A 161 6.33 6.93 18.88
C TRP A 161 7.58 7.25 19.69
N LYS A 162 8.53 6.32 19.71
CA LYS A 162 9.90 6.55 20.17
C LYS A 162 10.60 7.50 19.19
N PRO A 163 11.58 8.30 19.66
CA PRO A 163 12.43 9.09 18.77
C PRO A 163 13.08 8.22 17.68
N VAL A 164 13.25 8.80 16.50
CA VAL A 164 13.98 8.15 15.40
C VAL A 164 15.47 8.42 15.58
N ASP A 165 16.25 7.35 15.72
CA ASP A 165 17.70 7.38 15.80
C ASP A 165 18.31 6.16 15.10
N LYS A 166 19.58 6.28 14.70
CA LYS A 166 20.29 5.22 13.98
C LYS A 166 20.41 3.91 14.79
N SER A 167 20.53 4.00 16.12
CA SER A 167 20.72 2.81 16.97
C SER A 167 19.53 1.85 16.94
N ALA A 168 18.33 2.37 16.66
CA ALA A 168 17.14 1.56 16.43
C ALA A 168 17.25 0.72 15.15
N PHE A 169 17.84 1.27 14.07
CA PHE A 169 18.13 0.52 12.85
C PHE A 169 19.28 -0.47 13.04
N ASP A 170 20.32 -0.09 13.77
CA ASP A 170 21.43 -1.02 14.11
C ASP A 170 20.90 -2.25 14.86
N GLN A 171 19.98 -2.04 15.82
CA GLN A 171 19.30 -3.15 16.49
C GLN A 171 18.51 -4.04 15.53
N TYR A 172 17.79 -3.45 14.58
CA TYR A 172 17.01 -4.18 13.58
C TYR A 172 17.93 -5.06 12.71
N PHE A 173 19.02 -4.51 12.18
CA PHE A 173 19.96 -5.26 11.35
C PHE A 173 20.78 -6.31 12.13
N ARG A 174 21.05 -6.09 13.43
CA ARG A 174 21.59 -7.17 14.30
C ARG A 174 20.65 -8.36 14.39
N ARG A 175 19.33 -8.15 14.49
CA ARG A 175 18.35 -9.25 14.46
C ARG A 175 18.42 -10.02 13.14
N LEU A 176 18.58 -9.31 12.02
CA LEU A 176 18.70 -9.94 10.71
C LEU A 176 19.95 -10.82 10.61
N GLN A 177 21.09 -10.34 11.11
CA GLN A 177 22.31 -11.14 11.20
C GLN A 177 22.10 -12.42 12.05
N ALA A 178 21.35 -12.31 13.15
CA ALA A 178 21.03 -13.46 14.01
C ALA A 178 20.12 -14.50 13.35
N HIS A 179 19.34 -14.07 12.36
CA HIS A 179 18.51 -14.94 11.55
C HIS A 179 19.24 -15.52 10.32
N GLY A 180 20.52 -15.16 10.12
CA GLY A 180 21.29 -15.59 8.95
C GLY A 180 20.89 -14.88 7.66
N VAL A 181 20.22 -13.72 7.76
CA VAL A 181 19.84 -12.92 6.60
C VAL A 181 21.06 -12.13 6.15
N SER A 182 21.45 -12.26 4.89
CA SER A 182 22.52 -11.49 4.24
C SER A 182 21.98 -10.47 3.23
N ARG A 183 20.73 -10.64 2.78
CA ARG A 183 20.02 -9.72 1.88
C ARG A 183 18.59 -9.50 2.35
N LEU A 184 18.17 -8.24 2.36
CA LEU A 184 16.80 -7.84 2.63
C LEU A 184 16.19 -7.21 1.38
N ILE A 185 15.04 -7.71 0.95
CA ILE A 185 14.24 -7.08 -0.09
C ILE A 185 13.33 -6.06 0.58
N VAL A 186 13.65 -4.78 0.41
CA VAL A 186 13.00 -3.71 1.17
C VAL A 186 11.79 -3.21 0.40
N TRP A 187 10.63 -3.38 1.00
CA TRP A 187 9.40 -2.76 0.53
C TRP A 187 9.22 -1.36 1.06
N LEU A 188 9.75 -0.41 0.29
CA LEU A 188 9.81 1.02 0.58
C LEU A 188 8.44 1.74 0.55
N GLY A 189 7.34 1.00 0.41
CA GLY A 189 6.05 1.59 -0.01
C GLY A 189 6.11 2.09 -1.45
N ALA A 190 5.08 2.82 -1.88
CA ALA A 190 5.01 3.35 -3.24
C ALA A 190 5.63 4.73 -3.42
N TYR A 191 5.78 5.46 -2.33
CA TYR A 191 6.56 6.68 -2.27
C TYR A 191 7.58 6.50 -1.16
N PRO A 192 8.85 6.34 -1.54
CA PRO A 192 9.88 5.82 -0.66
C PRO A 192 10.15 6.76 0.50
N VAL A 193 10.50 6.19 1.65
CA VAL A 193 10.99 6.98 2.80
C VAL A 193 12.43 7.47 2.61
N ILE A 194 13.14 6.91 1.62
CA ILE A 194 14.42 7.39 1.11
C ILE A 194 14.10 8.27 -0.09
N GLU A 195 14.13 9.59 0.10
CA GLU A 195 13.60 10.54 -0.85
C GLU A 195 14.59 11.68 -1.13
N ASN A 196 14.58 12.18 -2.36
CA ASN A 196 15.25 13.41 -2.74
C ASN A 196 14.22 14.39 -3.32
N PRO A 197 13.98 15.56 -2.68
CA PRO A 197 13.10 16.61 -3.20
C PRO A 197 13.32 16.97 -4.66
N ASP A 198 14.57 16.93 -5.15
CA ASP A 198 14.96 17.30 -6.51
C ASP A 198 14.48 16.28 -7.58
N ASN A 199 13.91 15.15 -7.15
CA ASN A 199 13.23 14.22 -8.04
C ASN A 199 11.94 14.82 -8.63
N TYR A 200 11.37 15.83 -7.99
CA TYR A 200 10.08 16.44 -8.33
C TYR A 200 10.22 17.87 -8.84
N ARG A 201 9.12 18.41 -9.38
CA ARG A 201 9.05 19.86 -9.61
C ARG A 201 9.06 20.56 -8.25
N ALA A 202 9.84 21.65 -8.14
CA ALA A 202 9.96 22.40 -6.89
C ALA A 202 8.60 22.87 -6.34
N ALA A 203 7.68 23.28 -7.21
CA ALA A 203 6.32 23.68 -6.81
C ALA A 203 5.50 22.52 -6.21
N ASP A 204 5.62 21.31 -6.75
CA ASP A 204 4.91 20.13 -6.25
C ASP A 204 5.45 19.74 -4.87
N TRP A 205 6.77 19.75 -4.70
CA TRP A 205 7.40 19.44 -3.42
C TRP A 205 7.08 20.50 -2.33
N ASP A 206 7.06 21.78 -2.70
CA ASP A 206 6.67 22.87 -1.81
C ASP A 206 5.20 22.72 -1.35
N LEU A 207 4.27 22.44 -2.27
CA LEU A 207 2.87 22.16 -1.93
C LEU A 207 2.75 20.95 -0.99
N TYR A 208 3.42 19.84 -1.32
CA TYR A 208 3.44 18.65 -0.46
C TYR A 208 3.91 18.99 0.95
N THR A 209 5.04 19.70 1.07
CA THR A 209 5.64 20.09 2.34
C THR A 209 4.69 20.96 3.16
N LYS A 210 4.06 21.96 2.54
CA LYS A 210 3.12 22.85 3.23
C LYS A 210 1.90 22.10 3.74
N GLN A 211 1.32 21.20 2.94
CA GLN A 211 0.15 20.41 3.33
C GLN A 211 0.49 19.38 4.41
N ALA A 212 1.61 18.67 4.29
CA ALA A 212 2.10 17.74 5.30
C ALA A 212 2.37 18.45 6.64
N ARG A 213 3.04 19.60 6.62
CA ARG A 213 3.29 20.41 7.83
C ARG A 213 2.00 20.94 8.46
N ALA A 214 1.00 21.33 7.66
CA ALA A 214 -0.30 21.75 8.17
C ALA A 214 -1.01 20.64 8.97
N ILE A 215 -0.86 19.37 8.55
CA ILE A 215 -1.39 18.22 9.27
C ILE A 215 -0.55 17.93 10.53
N LEU A 216 0.77 17.82 10.38
CA LEU A 216 1.70 17.49 11.48
C LEU A 216 1.67 18.51 12.62
N ASN A 217 1.52 19.79 12.29
CA ASN A 217 1.56 20.89 13.25
C ASN A 217 0.17 21.25 13.80
N SER A 218 -0.89 20.53 13.40
CA SER A 218 -2.24 20.81 13.89
C SER A 218 -2.36 20.44 15.36
N GLU A 219 -2.43 21.46 16.24
CA GLU A 219 -2.68 21.23 17.67
C GLU A 219 -3.97 20.45 17.93
N ALA A 220 -5.03 20.74 17.17
CA ALA A 220 -6.32 20.08 17.33
C ALA A 220 -6.22 18.58 17.04
N LEU A 221 -5.57 18.21 15.92
CA LEU A 221 -5.36 16.81 15.58
C LEU A 221 -4.39 16.14 16.56
N ASN A 222 -3.30 16.80 16.95
CA ASN A 222 -2.33 16.26 17.91
C ASN A 222 -2.97 15.99 19.29
N ARG A 223 -3.89 16.83 19.77
CA ARG A 223 -4.66 16.57 20.99
C ARG A 223 -5.53 15.32 20.87
N VAL A 224 -6.14 15.08 19.71
CA VAL A 224 -6.92 13.86 19.45
C VAL A 224 -6.01 12.63 19.44
N MET A 225 -4.88 12.72 18.73
CA MET A 225 -3.95 11.61 18.52
C MET A 225 -3.23 11.20 19.80
N TYR A 226 -2.77 12.15 20.61
CA TYR A 226 -1.92 11.89 21.77
C TYR A 226 -2.62 12.09 23.12
N GLY A 227 -3.87 12.57 23.12
CA GLY A 227 -4.67 12.75 24.33
C GLY A 227 -5.39 11.48 24.83
N ARG A 228 -5.54 10.45 23.98
CA ARG A 228 -6.19 9.18 24.34
C ARG A 228 -5.14 8.13 24.70
N ARG A 229 -5.16 7.62 25.94
CA ARG A 229 -4.29 6.50 26.36
C ARG A 229 -4.85 5.16 25.85
N GLY A 230 -3.99 4.31 25.30
CA GLY A 230 -4.28 2.88 25.07
C GLY A 230 -4.72 2.45 23.67
N HIS A 231 -4.88 3.37 22.70
CA HIS A 231 -5.21 3.00 21.32
C HIS A 231 -4.45 3.81 20.28
N ARG A 232 -3.74 3.12 19.38
CA ARG A 232 -3.13 3.70 18.19
C ARG A 232 -4.23 4.15 17.23
N VAL A 233 -4.27 5.44 16.88
CA VAL A 233 -5.15 5.96 15.82
C VAL A 233 -4.39 6.03 14.50
N ALA A 234 -5.10 5.93 13.37
CA ALA A 234 -4.48 5.79 12.05
C ALA A 234 -3.53 6.97 11.72
N TYR A 235 -3.92 8.20 12.04
CA TYR A 235 -3.11 9.38 11.73
C TYR A 235 -1.87 9.56 12.62
N GLN A 236 -1.74 8.86 13.76
CA GLN A 236 -0.44 8.80 14.45
C GLN A 236 0.61 8.14 13.56
N TRP A 237 0.22 7.04 12.92
CA TRP A 237 1.07 6.34 11.96
C TRP A 237 1.28 7.17 10.69
N HIS A 238 0.23 7.82 10.19
CA HIS A 238 0.36 8.66 9.00
C HIS A 238 1.26 9.88 9.20
N GLY A 239 1.17 10.51 10.38
CA GLY A 239 2.08 11.58 10.78
C GLY A 239 3.54 11.12 10.78
N PHE A 240 3.80 9.94 11.35
CA PHE A 240 5.16 9.39 11.41
C PHE A 240 5.77 9.18 10.01
N ILE A 241 5.01 8.67 9.04
CA ILE A 241 5.53 8.51 7.67
C ILE A 241 5.72 9.85 6.95
N MET A 242 4.84 10.83 7.16
CA MET A 242 5.07 12.18 6.64
C MET A 242 6.36 12.78 7.22
N GLN A 243 6.67 12.54 8.50
CA GLN A 243 7.93 12.96 9.09
C GLN A 243 9.14 12.28 8.42
N PHE A 244 9.11 10.97 8.19
CA PHE A 244 10.17 10.27 7.45
C PHE A 244 10.50 10.93 6.11
N ARG A 245 9.49 11.38 5.37
CA ARG A 245 9.68 12.04 4.07
C ARG A 245 10.26 13.45 4.19
N LEU A 246 9.91 14.16 5.26
CA LEU A 246 10.42 15.50 5.52
C LEU A 246 11.82 15.48 6.16
N HIS A 247 12.34 14.30 6.50
CA HIS A 247 13.61 14.04 7.16
C HIS A 247 14.42 12.98 6.40
N PRO A 248 14.96 13.31 5.20
CA PRO A 248 15.66 12.36 4.34
C PRO A 248 16.87 11.69 5.02
N GLU A 249 17.46 12.33 6.04
CA GLU A 249 18.54 11.76 6.84
C GLU A 249 18.17 10.44 7.54
N TRP A 250 16.90 10.22 7.87
CA TRP A 250 16.47 8.97 8.53
C TRP A 250 16.54 7.77 7.57
N GLY A 251 16.24 7.99 6.28
CA GLY A 251 16.42 6.99 5.24
C GLY A 251 17.89 6.62 5.04
N ASN A 252 18.78 7.61 5.10
CA ASN A 252 20.23 7.39 5.03
C ASN A 252 20.73 6.57 6.23
N TRP A 253 20.23 6.83 7.44
CA TRP A 253 20.58 6.04 8.62
C TRP A 253 20.18 4.56 8.48
N TYR A 254 19.00 4.29 7.93
CA TYR A 254 18.56 2.92 7.64
C TYR A 254 19.53 2.20 6.68
N ALA A 255 19.87 2.84 5.55
CA ALA A 255 20.78 2.27 4.56
C ALA A 255 22.20 2.10 5.09
N GLN A 256 22.71 3.09 5.83
CA GLN A 256 24.02 3.01 6.46
C GLN A 256 24.07 1.89 7.51
N SER A 257 23.04 1.74 8.34
CA SER A 257 22.95 0.65 9.30
C SER A 257 22.96 -0.72 8.60
N ALA A 258 22.29 -0.88 7.46
CA ALA A 258 22.37 -2.12 6.68
C ALA A 258 23.82 -2.42 6.24
N ALA A 259 24.51 -1.42 5.69
CA ALA A 259 25.88 -1.54 5.24
C ALA A 259 26.86 -1.84 6.38
N ASP A 260 26.73 -1.15 7.51
CA ASP A 260 27.54 -1.37 8.72
C ASP A 260 27.40 -2.81 9.24
N HIS A 261 26.24 -3.42 9.01
CA HIS A 261 25.94 -4.80 9.41
C HIS A 261 26.16 -5.82 8.27
N GLY A 262 26.72 -5.40 7.13
CA GLY A 262 26.99 -6.27 5.99
C GLY A 262 25.73 -6.90 5.37
N ILE A 263 24.58 -6.23 5.50
CA ILE A 263 23.31 -6.65 4.91
C ILE A 263 23.11 -5.90 3.60
N SER A 264 23.01 -6.62 2.50
CA SER A 264 22.69 -6.03 1.19
C SER A 264 21.18 -5.75 1.09
N LEU A 265 20.81 -4.71 0.36
CA LEU A 265 19.42 -4.28 0.21
C LEU A 265 19.00 -4.34 -1.27
N THR A 266 17.84 -4.94 -1.51
CA THR A 266 17.16 -4.85 -2.81
C THR A 266 16.06 -3.80 -2.70
N ALA A 267 16.09 -2.80 -3.57
CA ALA A 267 15.02 -1.82 -3.70
C ALA A 267 13.84 -2.47 -4.42
N THR A 268 12.72 -2.70 -3.71
CA THR A 268 11.49 -3.09 -4.39
C THR A 268 10.67 -1.87 -4.79
N PHE A 269 10.04 -1.95 -5.95
CA PHE A 269 9.27 -0.85 -6.51
C PHE A 269 7.92 -1.33 -7.07
N ARG A 270 6.88 -0.49 -6.98
CA ARG A 270 5.50 -0.77 -7.40
C ARG A 270 5.12 0.01 -8.65
N PRO A 271 5.14 -0.62 -9.82
CA PRO A 271 4.96 0.08 -11.08
C PRO A 271 3.61 0.80 -11.24
N PHE A 272 2.56 0.32 -10.59
CA PHE A 272 1.19 0.77 -10.87
C PHE A 272 0.50 1.49 -9.73
N GLU A 273 1.07 1.56 -8.54
CA GLU A 273 0.41 2.13 -7.37
C GLU A 273 1.32 3.16 -6.71
N GLN A 274 0.81 4.36 -6.43
CA GLN A 274 1.53 5.44 -5.71
C GLN A 274 1.31 5.44 -4.18
N GLY A 275 0.69 4.40 -3.62
CA GLY A 275 0.71 4.11 -2.18
C GLY A 275 -0.59 3.52 -1.69
N LEU A 276 -0.75 3.42 -0.36
CA LEU A 276 -2.02 3.05 0.30
C LEU A 276 -3.12 4.13 0.12
N MET A 277 -3.10 4.85 -1.02
CA MET A 277 -3.90 6.03 -1.34
C MET A 277 -5.41 5.79 -1.27
N LYS A 278 -5.85 4.55 -1.52
CA LYS A 278 -7.27 4.14 -1.41
C LYS A 278 -7.92 4.42 -0.05
N TYR A 279 -7.15 4.80 0.96
CA TYR A 279 -7.61 5.05 2.32
C TYR A 279 -7.42 6.51 2.79
N LEU A 280 -6.63 7.33 2.11
CA LEU A 280 -6.05 8.52 2.75
C LEU A 280 -6.14 9.72 1.83
N VAL A 281 -7.33 10.31 1.82
CA VAL A 281 -7.67 11.51 1.07
C VAL A 281 -7.95 12.63 2.06
N VAL A 282 -7.30 13.78 1.90
CA VAL A 282 -7.61 14.99 2.68
C VAL A 282 -8.07 16.08 1.70
N PRO A 283 -9.38 16.40 1.65
CA PRO A 283 -9.88 17.47 0.80
C PRO A 283 -9.22 18.81 1.11
N ALA A 284 -8.84 19.55 0.07
CA ALA A 284 -8.24 20.87 0.17
C ALA A 284 -9.13 21.94 -0.48
N PHE A 285 -9.28 23.07 0.20
CA PHE A 285 -10.08 24.21 -0.22
C PHE A 285 -9.27 25.51 -0.12
N ASP A 286 -9.67 26.55 -0.82
CA ASP A 286 -9.21 27.91 -0.54
C ASP A 286 -10.03 28.59 0.59
N GLU A 287 -9.66 29.81 0.94
CA GLU A 287 -10.36 30.62 1.95
C GLU A 287 -11.83 30.90 1.60
N GLN A 288 -12.17 30.92 0.31
CA GLN A 288 -13.51 31.17 -0.23
C GLN A 288 -14.36 29.89 -0.27
N GLY A 289 -13.79 28.75 0.11
CA GLY A 289 -14.47 27.45 0.10
C GLY A 289 -14.49 26.79 -1.28
N ALA A 290 -13.75 27.30 -2.27
CA ALA A 290 -13.61 26.62 -3.55
C ALA A 290 -12.73 25.38 -3.38
N PHE A 291 -13.18 24.27 -3.94
CA PHE A 291 -12.41 23.03 -3.94
C PHE A 291 -11.16 23.20 -4.78
N LEU A 292 -10.02 22.77 -4.23
CA LEU A 292 -8.74 22.81 -4.91
C LEU A 292 -8.39 21.43 -5.46
N TRP A 293 -8.24 20.44 -4.58
CA TRP A 293 -7.92 19.05 -4.92
C TRP A 293 -8.06 18.14 -3.70
N ASN A 294 -7.90 16.84 -3.94
CA ASN A 294 -7.75 15.83 -2.91
C ASN A 294 -6.26 15.62 -2.62
N PHE A 295 -5.78 16.00 -1.44
CA PHE A 295 -4.41 15.72 -1.03
C PHE A 295 -4.26 14.26 -0.61
N LEU A 296 -3.24 13.60 -1.14
CA LEU A 296 -2.94 12.20 -0.93
C LEU A 296 -1.57 12.13 -0.26
N PRO A 297 -1.51 12.11 1.10
CA PRO A 297 -0.26 12.27 1.84
C PRO A 297 0.82 11.24 1.50
N TYR A 298 0.40 10.11 0.94
CA TYR A 298 1.26 8.99 0.58
C TYR A 298 1.68 8.93 -0.88
N ALA A 299 1.04 9.68 -1.78
CA ALA A 299 1.41 9.69 -3.19
C ALA A 299 2.66 10.53 -3.44
N THR A 300 3.27 10.37 -4.61
CA THR A 300 4.28 11.34 -5.08
C THR A 300 3.68 12.73 -5.21
N PRO A 301 4.48 13.79 -5.03
CA PRO A 301 4.07 15.15 -5.36
C PRO A 301 3.56 15.25 -6.80
N THR A 302 4.26 14.64 -7.76
CA THR A 302 3.81 14.65 -9.17
C THR A 302 2.46 13.97 -9.36
N ALA A 303 2.20 12.82 -8.73
CA ALA A 303 0.90 12.14 -8.84
C ALA A 303 -0.22 12.92 -8.13
N ASN A 304 0.09 13.66 -7.06
CA ASN A 304 -0.87 14.54 -6.39
C ASN A 304 -1.29 15.72 -7.28
N PHE A 305 -0.33 16.39 -7.90
CA PHE A 305 -0.53 17.74 -8.45
C PHE A 305 -0.44 17.81 -9.99
N SER A 306 -0.01 16.74 -10.65
CA SER A 306 0.00 16.58 -12.12
C SER A 306 -0.41 15.18 -12.57
N PRO A 307 -1.56 14.64 -12.10
CA PRO A 307 -2.00 13.29 -12.45
C PRO A 307 -2.20 13.10 -13.97
N GLU A 308 -2.50 14.16 -14.72
CA GLU A 308 -2.64 14.13 -16.18
C GLU A 308 -1.40 13.60 -16.91
N THR A 309 -0.22 13.77 -16.30
CA THR A 309 1.06 13.32 -16.87
C THR A 309 1.56 11.98 -16.32
N THR A 310 0.88 11.43 -15.32
CA THR A 310 1.37 10.23 -14.62
C THR A 310 0.38 9.10 -14.43
N ALA A 311 -0.92 9.40 -14.44
CA ALA A 311 -1.97 8.47 -14.04
C ALA A 311 -2.71 7.85 -15.23
N PHE A 312 -3.43 6.76 -14.94
CA PHE A 312 -4.43 6.23 -15.88
C PHE A 312 -5.52 7.26 -16.14
N ALA A 313 -5.96 7.33 -17.39
CA ALA A 313 -7.04 8.20 -17.82
C ALA A 313 -8.39 7.46 -17.76
N HIS A 314 -9.43 8.18 -17.37
CA HIS A 314 -10.79 7.68 -17.40
C HIS A 314 -11.24 7.46 -18.86
N TYR A 315 -12.05 6.43 -19.18
CA TYR A 315 -12.48 6.17 -20.58
C TYR A 315 -13.07 7.39 -21.29
N ARG A 316 -13.66 8.33 -20.54
CA ARG A 316 -14.15 9.63 -21.04
C ARG A 316 -13.07 10.45 -21.74
N ARG A 317 -11.87 10.50 -21.14
CA ARG A 317 -10.71 11.20 -21.73
C ARG A 317 -10.27 10.53 -23.04
N LEU A 318 -10.37 9.21 -23.12
CA LEU A 318 -10.04 8.46 -24.34
C LEU A 318 -11.06 8.75 -25.46
N PHE A 319 -12.35 8.86 -25.15
CA PHE A 319 -13.38 9.31 -26.10
C PHE A 319 -13.19 10.78 -26.52
N GLU A 320 -12.87 11.66 -25.58
CA GLU A 320 -12.58 13.07 -25.86
C GLU A 320 -11.37 13.22 -26.80
N ALA A 321 -10.28 12.50 -26.51
CA ALA A 321 -9.10 12.45 -27.38
C ALA A 321 -9.41 11.89 -28.77
N ALA A 322 -10.40 11.00 -28.87
CA ALA A 322 -10.90 10.47 -30.14
C ALA A 322 -11.93 11.40 -30.84
N GLY A 323 -12.22 12.60 -30.31
CA GLY A 323 -13.18 13.54 -30.87
C GLY A 323 -14.66 13.17 -30.65
N ASN A 324 -14.95 12.28 -29.71
CA ASN A 324 -16.27 11.68 -29.47
C ASN A 324 -16.73 11.88 -28.01
N ALA A 325 -16.49 13.07 -27.44
CA ALA A 325 -16.81 13.37 -26.05
C ALA A 325 -18.30 13.23 -25.71
N ASP A 326 -19.17 13.49 -26.70
CA ASP A 326 -20.63 13.37 -26.62
C ASP A 326 -21.12 11.95 -26.29
N LYS A 327 -20.33 10.91 -26.61
CA LYS A 327 -20.59 9.51 -26.23
C LYS A 327 -20.45 9.24 -24.73
N THR A 328 -19.97 10.23 -23.98
CA THR A 328 -19.76 10.12 -22.55
C THR A 328 -20.28 11.31 -21.74
N GLU A 329 -20.71 12.37 -22.41
CA GLU A 329 -21.39 13.52 -21.81
C GLU A 329 -22.79 13.11 -21.35
N VAL A 330 -22.96 12.84 -20.05
CA VAL A 330 -24.25 12.43 -19.48
C VAL A 330 -25.25 13.59 -19.53
N VAL A 331 -26.36 13.38 -20.24
CA VAL A 331 -27.46 14.35 -20.41
C VAL A 331 -28.77 13.88 -19.79
N SER A 332 -28.86 12.59 -19.43
CA SER A 332 -30.05 12.01 -18.83
C SER A 332 -29.70 11.00 -17.74
N LEU A 333 -30.49 11.00 -16.68
CA LEU A 333 -30.43 10.08 -15.55
C LEU A 333 -31.83 9.55 -15.25
N THR A 334 -31.96 8.24 -15.05
CA THR A 334 -33.20 7.61 -14.60
C THR A 334 -32.97 6.87 -13.30
N PHE A 335 -33.73 7.23 -12.27
CA PHE A 335 -33.91 6.37 -11.11
C PHE A 335 -34.90 5.28 -11.50
N GLU A 336 -34.40 4.07 -11.72
CA GLU A 336 -35.19 2.94 -12.21
C GLU A 336 -36.21 2.48 -11.17
N SER A 337 -37.32 1.94 -11.65
CA SER A 337 -38.37 1.40 -10.78
C SER A 337 -37.94 0.05 -10.17
N VAL A 338 -38.20 -0.11 -8.88
CA VAL A 338 -38.26 -1.42 -8.19
C VAL A 338 -39.73 -1.86 -8.00
N PRO A 339 -40.03 -3.14 -7.70
CA PRO A 339 -41.42 -3.62 -7.62
C PRO A 339 -42.37 -2.82 -6.73
N GLU A 340 -41.86 -2.20 -5.67
CA GLU A 340 -42.62 -1.35 -4.75
C GLU A 340 -42.90 0.06 -5.28
N SER A 341 -42.25 0.46 -6.38
CA SER A 341 -42.36 1.79 -7.00
C SER A 341 -43.75 2.02 -7.55
N LYS A 342 -44.22 3.26 -7.41
CA LYS A 342 -45.48 3.74 -7.97
C LYS A 342 -45.24 5.12 -8.57
N PRO A 343 -46.02 5.53 -9.59
CA PRO A 343 -45.99 6.90 -10.07
C PRO A 343 -46.21 7.90 -8.93
N GLN A 344 -45.32 8.87 -8.85
CA GLN A 344 -45.34 9.98 -7.90
C GLN A 344 -45.70 11.28 -8.65
N GLU A 345 -46.48 12.15 -8.03
CA GLU A 345 -46.83 13.46 -8.61
C GLU A 345 -45.68 14.47 -8.41
N LEU A 346 -44.56 14.29 -9.11
CA LEU A 346 -43.39 15.14 -8.98
C LEU A 346 -43.32 16.23 -10.05
N THR A 347 -42.81 17.40 -9.68
CA THR A 347 -42.43 18.50 -10.59
C THR A 347 -40.93 18.75 -10.47
N LYS A 348 -40.37 19.54 -11.40
CA LYS A 348 -38.96 19.94 -11.34
C LYS A 348 -38.58 20.62 -10.02
N ASP A 349 -39.52 21.30 -9.34
CA ASP A 349 -39.24 22.05 -8.12
C ASP A 349 -39.12 21.13 -6.90
N ASP A 350 -39.48 19.85 -7.03
CA ASP A 350 -39.31 18.84 -5.99
C ASP A 350 -37.86 18.33 -5.89
N LEU A 351 -36.99 18.61 -6.87
CA LEU A 351 -35.58 18.24 -6.85
C LEU A 351 -34.68 19.45 -7.12
N LYS A 352 -33.51 19.45 -6.50
CA LYS A 352 -32.39 20.33 -6.85
C LYS A 352 -31.19 19.48 -7.22
N ILE A 353 -30.49 19.87 -8.29
CA ILE A 353 -29.35 19.13 -8.80
C ILE A 353 -28.16 20.09 -8.87
N PHE A 354 -27.08 19.72 -8.22
CA PHE A 354 -25.85 20.50 -8.19
C PHE A 354 -24.71 19.74 -8.85
N ALA A 355 -23.85 20.46 -9.58
CA ALA A 355 -22.55 19.97 -9.99
C ALA A 355 -21.47 20.51 -9.06
N THR A 356 -20.52 19.65 -8.69
CA THR A 356 -19.43 19.98 -7.75
C THR A 356 -18.22 19.08 -7.98
N ASP A 357 -17.05 19.56 -7.56
CA ASP A 357 -15.78 18.82 -7.55
C ASP A 357 -15.46 18.19 -6.19
N ALA A 358 -16.19 18.58 -5.14
CA ALA A 358 -16.08 17.99 -3.82
C ALA A 358 -17.29 17.11 -3.50
N PRO A 359 -17.10 15.89 -2.97
CA PRO A 359 -18.20 15.08 -2.47
C PRO A 359 -18.78 15.71 -1.19
N PRO A 360 -19.96 15.28 -0.71
CA PRO A 360 -20.41 15.64 0.64
C PRO A 360 -19.42 15.20 1.71
N ILE A 361 -18.99 16.14 2.55
CA ILE A 361 -18.03 15.95 3.64
C ILE A 361 -18.75 16.02 4.98
N ALA A 362 -18.35 15.19 5.94
CA ALA A 362 -18.88 15.23 7.29
C ALA A 362 -18.43 16.50 8.01
N ASN A 363 -19.34 17.15 8.76
CA ASN A 363 -19.08 18.41 9.43
C ASN A 363 -17.88 18.38 10.38
N ASP A 364 -17.65 17.24 11.01
CA ASP A 364 -16.61 17.03 12.01
C ASP A 364 -15.25 16.58 11.41
N SER A 365 -15.18 16.38 10.09
CA SER A 365 -13.93 16.02 9.40
C SER A 365 -12.91 17.14 9.47
N PHE A 366 -11.62 16.78 9.55
CA PHE A 366 -10.58 17.75 9.22
C PHE A 366 -10.37 17.84 7.69
N VAL A 367 -10.15 19.06 7.21
CA VAL A 367 -9.85 19.43 5.82
C VAL A 367 -8.73 20.46 5.77
N LEU A 368 -8.05 20.56 4.64
CA LEU A 368 -7.01 21.56 4.42
C LEU A 368 -7.62 22.84 3.84
N VAL A 369 -7.23 24.00 4.37
CA VAL A 369 -7.64 25.32 3.88
C VAL A 369 -6.40 26.12 3.53
N ARG A 370 -6.32 26.58 2.27
CA ARG A 370 -5.22 27.40 1.75
C ARG A 370 -5.56 28.88 1.87
N ASN A 371 -4.70 29.64 2.52
CA ASN A 371 -4.85 31.09 2.60
C ASN A 371 -4.38 31.82 1.33
N ALA A 372 -4.68 33.12 1.23
CA ALA A 372 -4.23 33.95 0.11
C ALA A 372 -2.70 34.02 -0.06
N LYS A 373 -1.92 33.71 0.99
CA LYS A 373 -0.45 33.60 0.93
C LYS A 373 0.06 32.23 0.48
N GLY A 374 -0.84 31.29 0.21
CA GLY A 374 -0.50 29.92 -0.18
C GLY A 374 -0.09 29.01 0.98
N GLU A 375 -0.31 29.42 2.23
CA GLU A 375 -0.09 28.57 3.41
C GLU A 375 -1.34 27.72 3.68
N PHE A 376 -1.14 26.52 4.23
CA PHE A 376 -2.21 25.59 4.55
C PHE A 376 -2.42 25.49 6.05
N GLN A 377 -3.68 25.36 6.46
CA GLN A 377 -4.07 25.02 7.82
C GLN A 377 -5.05 23.85 7.80
N LEU A 378 -4.94 22.96 8.78
CA LEU A 378 -5.91 21.90 9.00
C LEU A 378 -7.05 22.42 9.88
N GLN A 379 -8.28 22.45 9.35
CA GLN A 379 -9.47 22.97 10.02
C GLN A 379 -10.60 21.95 10.02
N ILE A 380 -11.58 22.12 10.92
CA ILE A 380 -12.81 21.32 10.91
C ILE A 380 -13.73 21.82 9.79
N TYR A 381 -14.27 20.90 8.97
CA TYR A 381 -15.06 21.24 7.78
C TYR A 381 -16.27 22.14 8.09
N ALA A 382 -16.94 21.95 9.22
CA ALA A 382 -18.06 22.80 9.67
C ALA A 382 -17.72 24.32 9.68
N THR A 383 -16.45 24.69 9.88
CA THR A 383 -16.00 26.10 9.90
C THR A 383 -15.95 26.75 8.51
N ILE A 384 -15.96 25.94 7.47
CA ILE A 384 -15.92 26.37 6.07
C ILE A 384 -17.15 25.92 5.26
N ALA A 385 -18.01 25.07 5.84
CA ALA A 385 -19.11 24.40 5.14
C ALA A 385 -20.03 25.38 4.40
N GLU A 386 -20.43 26.49 5.02
CA GLU A 386 -21.27 27.51 4.36
C GLU A 386 -20.60 28.10 3.11
N ARG A 387 -19.28 28.37 3.19
CA ARG A 387 -18.50 28.89 2.05
C ARG A 387 -18.40 27.85 0.94
N VAL A 388 -18.21 26.58 1.28
CA VAL A 388 -18.18 25.47 0.32
C VAL A 388 -19.55 25.28 -0.34
N THR A 389 -20.63 25.30 0.43
CA THR A 389 -22.01 25.21 -0.08
C THR A 389 -22.32 26.37 -1.04
N ALA A 390 -21.80 27.58 -0.77
CA ALA A 390 -21.97 28.72 -1.66
C ALA A 390 -21.26 28.57 -3.02
N GLN A 391 -20.30 27.63 -3.16
CA GLN A 391 -19.64 27.32 -4.43
C GLN A 391 -20.40 26.29 -5.27
N LEU A 392 -21.46 25.66 -4.74
CA LEU A 392 -22.21 24.64 -5.47
C LEU A 392 -22.92 25.26 -6.69
N ARG A 393 -22.75 24.64 -7.85
CA ARG A 393 -23.39 25.08 -9.09
C ARG A 393 -24.70 24.34 -9.31
N GLU A 394 -25.82 24.99 -9.02
CA GLU A 394 -27.13 24.43 -9.34
C GLU A 394 -27.33 24.33 -10.86
N LEU A 395 -27.73 23.15 -11.33
CA LEU A 395 -28.06 22.90 -12.73
C LEU A 395 -29.49 23.35 -13.01
N LYS A 396 -29.67 24.05 -14.13
CA LYS A 396 -30.96 24.57 -14.60
C LYS A 396 -31.23 24.03 -16.01
N GLY A 397 -32.49 24.13 -16.45
CA GLY A 397 -32.90 23.77 -17.81
C GLY A 397 -33.16 22.28 -18.05
N TRP A 398 -32.99 21.43 -17.03
CA TRP A 398 -33.38 20.02 -17.08
C TRP A 398 -34.90 19.85 -16.86
N THR A 399 -35.43 18.71 -17.28
CA THR A 399 -36.85 18.32 -17.13
C THR A 399 -37.00 17.08 -16.26
N LEU A 400 -38.14 16.95 -15.57
CA LEU A 400 -38.48 15.80 -14.75
C LEU A 400 -39.70 15.08 -15.34
N ASN A 401 -39.57 13.78 -15.58
CA ASN A 401 -40.66 12.93 -16.05
C ASN A 401 -40.79 11.72 -15.12
N VAL A 402 -42.00 11.48 -14.59
CA VAL A 402 -42.29 10.27 -13.81
C VAL A 402 -43.02 9.28 -14.71
N LEU A 403 -42.44 8.10 -14.88
CA LEU A 403 -42.98 7.05 -15.75
C LEU A 403 -44.08 6.24 -15.04
N LYS A 404 -44.86 5.49 -15.83
CA LYS A 404 -46.01 4.72 -15.34
C LYS A 404 -45.65 3.60 -14.35
N ASP A 405 -44.43 3.10 -14.42
CA ASP A 405 -43.87 2.10 -13.50
C ASP A 405 -43.26 2.74 -12.23
N GLY A 406 -43.27 4.08 -12.13
CA GLY A 406 -42.73 4.83 -11.01
C GLY A 406 -41.26 5.23 -11.15
N ALA A 407 -40.61 4.93 -12.29
CA ALA A 407 -39.27 5.44 -12.54
C ALA A 407 -39.27 6.97 -12.68
N ILE A 408 -38.19 7.62 -12.23
CA ILE A 408 -38.04 9.08 -12.28
C ILE A 408 -36.90 9.40 -13.25
N GLN A 409 -37.25 10.00 -14.38
CA GLN A 409 -36.34 10.39 -15.43
C GLN A 409 -36.04 11.88 -15.36
N ILE A 410 -34.76 12.23 -15.44
CA ILE A 410 -34.22 13.58 -15.48
C ILE A 410 -33.49 13.74 -16.79
N ASP A 411 -33.96 14.64 -17.65
CA ASP A 411 -33.40 14.87 -19.00
C ASP A 411 -32.87 16.30 -19.16
N GLY A 412 -31.96 16.49 -20.12
CA GLY A 412 -31.41 17.80 -20.45
C GLY A 412 -30.38 18.30 -19.43
N LEU A 413 -29.72 17.40 -18.71
CA LEU A 413 -28.64 17.74 -17.79
C LEU A 413 -27.46 18.35 -18.55
N GLN A 414 -26.97 19.49 -18.05
CA GLN A 414 -25.78 20.16 -18.57
C GLN A 414 -24.72 20.19 -17.46
N ARG A 415 -24.03 19.06 -17.29
CA ARG A 415 -22.92 18.97 -16.33
C ARG A 415 -21.75 19.82 -16.84
N PRO A 416 -21.22 20.77 -16.05
CA PRO A 416 -20.03 21.51 -16.44
C PRO A 416 -18.85 20.58 -16.71
N GLN A 417 -18.03 20.93 -17.69
CA GLN A 417 -16.78 20.22 -17.94
C GLN A 417 -15.91 20.26 -16.67
N GLY A 418 -15.30 19.12 -16.33
CA GLY A 418 -14.47 18.97 -15.13
C GLY A 418 -15.23 18.54 -13.86
N SER A 419 -16.54 18.82 -13.75
CA SER A 419 -17.28 18.53 -12.50
C SER A 419 -17.38 17.04 -12.18
N ARG A 420 -16.70 16.55 -11.14
CA ARG A 420 -16.67 15.11 -10.79
C ARG A 420 -18.03 14.55 -10.33
N TYR A 421 -18.81 15.33 -9.60
CA TYR A 421 -20.03 14.83 -8.93
C TYR A 421 -21.30 15.54 -9.41
N LEU A 422 -22.41 14.80 -9.37
CA LEU A 422 -23.74 15.37 -9.25
C LEU A 422 -24.29 15.07 -7.85
N VAL A 423 -24.87 16.08 -7.21
CA VAL A 423 -25.55 15.97 -5.92
C VAL A 423 -27.01 16.32 -6.13
N ILE A 424 -27.89 15.38 -5.79
CA ILE A 424 -29.34 15.54 -5.94
C ILE A 424 -29.95 15.65 -4.55
N GLU A 425 -30.68 16.73 -4.33
CA GLU A 425 -31.36 17.07 -3.09
C GLU A 425 -32.87 17.22 -3.31
N SER A 426 -33.65 17.10 -2.24
CA SER A 426 -35.06 17.47 -2.28
C SER A 426 -35.21 18.99 -2.36
N GLY A 427 -36.05 19.47 -3.28
CA GLY A 427 -36.46 20.87 -3.32
C GLY A 427 -37.38 21.27 -2.17
N SER A 428 -38.04 20.29 -1.54
CA SER A 428 -38.92 20.45 -0.38
C SER A 428 -38.65 19.32 0.65
N PRO A 429 -37.54 19.36 1.40
CA PRO A 429 -37.05 18.23 2.21
C PRO A 429 -38.03 17.74 3.27
N PHE A 430 -38.88 18.60 3.81
CA PHE A 430 -39.86 18.24 4.85
C PHE A 430 -41.16 17.64 4.31
N SER A 431 -41.36 17.63 2.99
CA SER A 431 -42.57 17.08 2.37
C SER A 431 -42.62 15.55 2.39
N GLY A 432 -41.46 14.88 2.43
CA GLY A 432 -41.34 13.43 2.23
C GLY A 432 -41.84 12.95 0.85
N LYS A 433 -42.08 13.87 -0.08
CA LYS A 433 -42.77 13.62 -1.35
C LYS A 433 -41.98 12.75 -2.31
N VAL A 434 -40.68 13.00 -2.43
CA VAL A 434 -39.78 12.24 -3.30
C VAL A 434 -39.38 10.94 -2.59
N GLN A 435 -39.79 9.81 -3.14
CA GLN A 435 -39.42 8.46 -2.72
C GLN A 435 -38.51 7.83 -3.76
N LEU A 436 -37.33 7.36 -3.35
CA LEU A 436 -36.37 6.70 -4.23
C LEU A 436 -36.09 5.27 -3.76
N PRO A 437 -35.76 4.34 -4.67
CA PRO A 437 -35.35 3.00 -4.28
C PRO A 437 -34.09 3.01 -3.40
N ALA A 438 -34.14 2.28 -2.30
CA ALA A 438 -33.03 2.11 -1.36
C ALA A 438 -31.77 1.54 -2.03
N GLU A 439 -31.96 0.66 -3.03
CA GLU A 439 -30.86 0.04 -3.79
C GLU A 439 -30.25 0.93 -4.87
N LEU A 440 -30.83 2.13 -5.12
CA LEU A 440 -30.41 3.13 -6.10
C LEU A 440 -30.04 2.57 -7.48
N PRO A 441 -30.96 1.87 -8.18
CA PRO A 441 -30.74 1.49 -9.56
C PRO A 441 -30.85 2.76 -10.42
N ILE A 442 -29.71 3.20 -10.98
CA ILE A 442 -29.65 4.40 -11.83
C ILE A 442 -29.12 3.99 -13.20
N SER A 443 -29.84 4.37 -14.25
CA SER A 443 -29.31 4.38 -15.61
C SER A 443 -28.92 5.80 -16.03
N ALA A 444 -27.85 5.93 -16.80
CA ALA A 444 -27.41 7.20 -17.35
C ALA A 444 -27.25 7.07 -18.87
N HIS A 445 -27.64 8.11 -19.60
CA HIS A 445 -27.49 8.18 -21.05
C HIS A 445 -26.64 9.38 -21.44
N ALA A 446 -25.72 9.13 -22.37
CA ALA A 446 -24.89 10.16 -22.95
C ALA A 446 -25.66 10.94 -24.03
N LYS A 447 -25.12 12.08 -24.44
CA LYS A 447 -25.65 12.92 -25.51
C LYS A 447 -25.80 12.18 -26.84
N ALA A 448 -24.90 11.24 -27.13
CA ALA A 448 -24.99 10.38 -28.31
C ALA A 448 -26.05 9.24 -28.19
N GLY A 449 -26.77 9.15 -27.06
CA GLY A 449 -27.86 8.20 -26.84
C GLY A 449 -27.43 6.83 -26.29
N ASN A 450 -26.13 6.52 -26.24
CA ASN A 450 -25.62 5.31 -25.61
C ASN A 450 -25.69 5.39 -24.08
N ARG A 451 -25.73 4.22 -23.42
CA ARG A 451 -25.67 4.16 -21.96
C ARG A 451 -24.28 4.46 -21.42
N VAL A 452 -24.24 4.98 -20.20
CA VAL A 452 -23.05 5.18 -19.38
C VAL A 452 -23.32 4.49 -18.05
N GLY A 453 -22.48 3.55 -17.64
CA GLY A 453 -22.72 2.72 -16.46
C GLY A 453 -21.54 2.60 -15.49
N ARG A 454 -20.36 3.06 -15.89
CA ARG A 454 -19.14 3.03 -15.07
C ARG A 454 -19.05 4.27 -14.17
N PHE A 455 -19.95 4.40 -13.21
CA PHE A 455 -19.97 5.44 -12.17
C PHE A 455 -20.40 4.84 -10.83
N ASN A 456 -20.24 5.59 -9.75
CA ASN A 456 -20.76 5.22 -8.42
C ASN A 456 -22.00 6.05 -8.06
N ALA A 457 -23.00 5.45 -7.43
CA ALA A 457 -24.15 6.15 -6.86
C ALA A 457 -24.45 5.70 -5.41
N TYR A 458 -24.63 6.65 -4.49
CA TYR A 458 -24.86 6.34 -3.08
C TYR A 458 -25.66 7.43 -2.35
N TRP A 459 -26.15 7.06 -1.16
CA TRP A 459 -26.84 7.97 -0.23
C TRP A 459 -25.83 8.68 0.68
N ALA A 460 -25.84 10.01 0.70
CA ALA A 460 -25.21 10.81 1.74
C ALA A 460 -26.31 11.29 2.70
N LEU A 461 -26.47 10.59 3.81
CA LEU A 461 -27.54 10.83 4.78
C LEU A 461 -27.34 12.14 5.53
N GLU A 462 -28.43 12.79 5.93
CA GLU A 462 -28.37 13.94 6.82
C GLU A 462 -27.66 13.58 8.13
N GLU A 463 -26.76 14.45 8.61
CA GLU A 463 -25.93 14.23 9.81
C GLU A 463 -26.70 14.41 11.13
N THR A 464 -27.85 13.74 11.26
CA THR A 464 -28.64 13.71 12.50
C THR A 464 -28.06 12.73 13.54
N SER A 465 -27.11 11.88 13.14
CA SER A 465 -26.40 10.95 14.03
C SER A 465 -24.97 10.68 13.56
N SER A 466 -24.12 10.15 14.45
CA SER A 466 -22.76 9.73 14.11
C SER A 466 -22.72 8.58 13.11
N GLU A 467 -23.74 7.71 13.09
CA GLU A 467 -23.85 6.64 12.09
C GLU A 467 -24.17 7.22 10.70
N ASN A 468 -25.08 8.18 10.61
CA ASN A 468 -25.40 8.84 9.33
C ASN A 468 -24.21 9.60 8.76
N ALA A 469 -23.44 10.28 9.60
CA ALA A 469 -22.21 10.95 9.19
C ALA A 469 -21.24 9.99 8.48
N THR A 470 -21.27 8.68 8.78
CA THR A 470 -20.42 7.68 8.10
C THR A 470 -20.71 7.46 6.61
N THR A 471 -21.79 8.06 6.10
CA THR A 471 -22.16 8.08 4.67
C THR A 471 -21.66 9.33 3.94
N ARG A 472 -20.82 10.15 4.60
CA ARG A 472 -20.15 11.32 4.03
C ARG A 472 -18.63 11.17 4.16
N ILE A 473 -17.87 11.76 3.25
CA ILE A 473 -16.40 11.70 3.30
C ILE A 473 -15.90 12.39 4.57
N ALA A 474 -14.87 11.86 5.21
CA ALA A 474 -14.27 12.51 6.36
C ALA A 474 -12.77 12.31 6.41
N GLY A 475 -12.09 12.56 5.29
CA GLY A 475 -10.65 12.38 5.10
C GLY A 475 -9.84 12.01 6.35
N ILE A 476 -9.64 12.97 7.26
CA ILE A 476 -9.25 12.73 8.66
C ILE A 476 -10.49 12.83 9.57
N THR A 477 -10.83 11.77 10.28
CA THR A 477 -11.99 11.77 11.19
C THR A 477 -11.68 12.48 12.51
N PRO A 478 -12.68 12.89 13.31
CA PRO A 478 -12.47 13.50 14.62
C PRO A 478 -11.74 12.59 15.62
N ALA A 479 -11.68 11.29 15.34
CA ALA A 479 -10.96 10.31 16.15
C ALA A 479 -9.52 10.07 15.66
N GLY A 480 -9.03 10.84 14.68
CA GLY A 480 -7.71 10.61 14.06
C GLY A 480 -7.66 9.36 13.18
N GLY A 481 -8.83 8.85 12.76
CA GLY A 481 -8.96 7.82 11.73
C GLY A 481 -9.10 8.44 10.33
N TYR A 482 -9.55 7.64 9.37
CA TYR A 482 -9.87 8.11 8.02
C TYR A 482 -11.19 7.55 7.51
N ARG A 483 -11.80 8.22 6.53
CA ARG A 483 -12.96 7.72 5.81
C ARG A 483 -12.95 8.21 4.36
N THR A 484 -12.89 7.26 3.41
CA THR A 484 -12.86 7.53 1.97
C THR A 484 -14.19 7.19 1.29
N ASP A 485 -14.23 7.35 -0.03
CA ASP A 485 -15.32 6.93 -0.91
C ASP A 485 -15.73 5.47 -0.64
N PHE A 486 -14.76 4.58 -0.40
CA PHE A 486 -15.03 3.16 -0.16
C PHE A 486 -15.90 2.95 1.09
N GLN A 487 -15.48 3.45 2.24
CA GLN A 487 -16.25 3.29 3.48
C GLN A 487 -17.58 4.02 3.41
N THR A 488 -17.60 5.20 2.79
CA THR A 488 -18.79 6.04 2.63
C THR A 488 -19.89 5.31 1.84
N ILE A 489 -19.53 4.78 0.67
CA ILE A 489 -20.43 4.00 -0.19
C ILE A 489 -20.87 2.70 0.50
N GLU A 490 -19.95 2.01 1.18
CA GLU A 490 -20.27 0.79 1.91
C GLU A 490 -21.28 1.03 3.03
N ASN A 491 -21.10 2.13 3.79
CA ASN A 491 -21.98 2.51 4.88
C ASN A 491 -23.35 2.96 4.38
N SER A 492 -23.42 3.69 3.26
CA SER A 492 -24.67 4.06 2.60
C SER A 492 -25.58 2.84 2.43
N PHE A 493 -25.12 1.80 1.74
CA PHE A 493 -25.93 0.61 1.49
C PHE A 493 -26.11 -0.28 2.73
N ARG A 494 -25.17 -0.25 3.68
CA ARG A 494 -25.31 -0.96 4.96
C ARG A 494 -26.45 -0.38 5.80
N ILE A 495 -26.56 0.94 5.86
CA ILE A 495 -27.56 1.65 6.66
C ILE A 495 -28.92 1.61 5.95
N VAL A 496 -28.96 2.05 4.70
CA VAL A 496 -30.22 2.13 3.92
C VAL A 496 -30.75 0.74 3.57
N GLY A 497 -29.88 -0.25 3.36
CA GLY A 497 -30.28 -1.61 2.99
C GLY A 497 -31.13 -2.34 4.04
N LYS A 498 -31.09 -1.94 5.31
CA LYS A 498 -31.94 -2.49 6.39
C LYS A 498 -33.35 -1.91 6.42
N GLY A 499 -33.60 -0.85 5.66
CA GLY A 499 -34.86 -0.13 5.62
C GLY A 499 -35.86 -0.63 4.55
N PRO A 500 -36.97 0.10 4.36
CA PRO A 500 -37.94 -0.17 3.30
C PRO A 500 -37.29 -0.12 1.91
N ALA A 501 -37.91 -0.77 0.93
CA ALA A 501 -37.43 -0.80 -0.46
C ALA A 501 -37.44 0.59 -1.12
N LEU A 502 -38.39 1.44 -0.73
CA LEU A 502 -38.44 2.86 -1.07
C LEU A 502 -38.16 3.69 0.18
N ARG A 503 -37.37 4.75 0.02
CA ARG A 503 -37.00 5.68 1.09
C ARG A 503 -37.30 7.12 0.65
N PRO A 504 -37.83 7.98 1.54
CA PRO A 504 -37.92 9.41 1.26
C PRO A 504 -36.52 10.00 1.06
N LEU A 505 -36.35 10.85 0.04
CA LEU A 505 -35.11 11.63 -0.12
C LEU A 505 -34.92 12.59 1.06
N GLY A 506 -35.98 13.28 1.49
CA GLY A 506 -35.95 14.12 2.69
C GLY A 506 -34.81 15.15 2.64
N GLN A 507 -34.01 15.20 3.71
CA GLN A 507 -32.77 15.99 3.81
C GLN A 507 -31.51 15.17 3.45
N ASP A 508 -31.67 13.90 3.07
CA ASP A 508 -30.58 13.10 2.51
C ASP A 508 -30.25 13.60 1.09
N GLN A 509 -29.06 13.24 0.62
CA GLN A 509 -28.59 13.58 -0.72
C GLN A 509 -28.28 12.29 -1.49
N ILE A 510 -28.55 12.28 -2.79
CA ILE A 510 -27.99 11.27 -3.70
C ILE A 510 -26.72 11.84 -4.33
N VAL A 511 -25.64 11.07 -4.27
CA VAL A 511 -24.37 11.43 -4.89
C VAL A 511 -24.13 10.50 -6.07
N ILE A 512 -23.87 11.08 -7.24
CA ILE A 512 -23.39 10.36 -8.42
C ILE A 512 -21.96 10.80 -8.67
N ASP A 513 -21.03 9.87 -8.47
CA ASP A 513 -19.60 10.06 -8.64
C ASP A 513 -19.14 9.47 -9.98
N PHE A 514 -18.79 10.35 -10.91
CA PHE A 514 -18.29 9.98 -12.23
C PHE A 514 -16.79 9.61 -12.21
N GLY A 515 -16.10 9.77 -11.09
CA GLY A 515 -14.66 9.62 -10.97
C GLY A 515 -13.88 10.81 -11.54
N PRO A 516 -12.65 11.08 -11.05
CA PRO A 516 -11.78 12.07 -11.66
C PRO A 516 -11.41 11.70 -13.11
N ASP A 517 -10.92 12.68 -13.87
CA ASP A 517 -10.49 12.46 -15.25
C ASP A 517 -9.20 11.61 -15.33
N TRP A 518 -8.35 11.72 -14.31
CA TRP A 518 -7.15 10.92 -14.12
C TRP A 518 -7.12 10.35 -12.72
N LEU A 519 -6.66 9.11 -12.59
CA LEU A 519 -6.70 8.39 -11.32
C LEU A 519 -5.33 8.39 -10.63
N PRO A 520 -5.04 9.34 -9.71
CA PRO A 520 -3.71 9.49 -9.12
C PRO A 520 -3.22 8.26 -8.35
N GLU A 521 -4.11 7.34 -7.99
CA GLU A 521 -3.78 6.06 -7.35
C GLU A 521 -3.10 5.06 -8.29
N ILE A 522 -3.32 5.17 -9.62
CA ILE A 522 -2.84 4.20 -10.61
C ILE A 522 -1.97 4.85 -11.67
N MET A 523 -0.74 4.35 -11.83
CA MET A 523 0.29 4.95 -12.67
C MET A 523 0.33 4.41 -14.09
N ASP A 524 0.35 5.32 -15.06
CA ASP A 524 0.53 5.03 -16.48
C ASP A 524 2.02 5.02 -16.85
N LEU A 525 2.58 3.82 -16.97
CA LEU A 525 3.96 3.63 -17.41
C LEU A 525 4.19 3.89 -18.90
N ASN A 526 3.16 4.08 -19.71
CA ASN A 526 3.35 4.49 -21.11
C ASN A 526 3.75 5.96 -21.19
N GLN A 527 3.40 6.77 -20.18
CA GLN A 527 3.85 8.15 -20.07
C GLN A 527 5.32 8.21 -19.64
N SER A 528 6.13 8.97 -20.38
CA SER A 528 7.56 9.12 -20.11
C SER A 528 7.84 9.85 -18.80
N ALA A 529 6.97 10.79 -18.40
CA ALA A 529 7.09 11.50 -17.12
C ALA A 529 6.99 10.54 -15.93
N THR A 530 6.06 9.58 -15.97
CA THR A 530 5.94 8.51 -14.96
C THR A 530 7.21 7.69 -14.85
N ARG A 531 7.74 7.20 -15.97
CA ARG A 531 8.95 6.36 -15.98
C ARG A 531 10.18 7.14 -15.52
N THR A 532 10.31 8.39 -15.96
CA THR A 532 11.41 9.28 -15.54
C THR A 532 11.39 9.51 -14.04
N MET A 533 10.21 9.76 -13.46
CA MET A 533 10.05 9.90 -12.01
C MET A 533 10.51 8.63 -11.28
N PHE A 534 10.11 7.45 -11.76
CA PHE A 534 10.53 6.18 -11.15
C PHE A 534 12.02 5.91 -11.25
N VAL A 535 12.63 6.20 -12.41
CA VAL A 535 14.07 6.06 -12.60
C VAL A 535 14.83 6.98 -11.63
N LYS A 536 14.41 8.23 -11.45
CA LYS A 536 15.03 9.19 -10.51
C LYS A 536 14.91 8.75 -9.05
N GLN A 537 13.75 8.25 -8.63
CA GLN A 537 13.55 7.71 -7.29
C GLN A 537 14.48 6.51 -7.03
N LEU A 538 14.53 5.56 -7.97
CA LEU A 538 15.42 4.40 -7.87
C LEU A 538 16.89 4.81 -7.87
N GLN A 539 17.26 5.82 -8.66
CA GLN A 539 18.62 6.37 -8.64
C GLN A 539 18.98 6.94 -7.26
N THR A 540 18.06 7.66 -6.62
CA THR A 540 18.25 8.17 -5.25
C THR A 540 18.46 7.03 -4.25
N ILE A 541 17.69 5.95 -4.38
CA ILE A 541 17.78 4.78 -3.49
C ILE A 541 19.08 4.01 -3.72
N LEU A 542 19.46 3.74 -4.98
CA LEU A 542 20.67 3.00 -5.33
C LEU A 542 21.97 3.77 -5.08
N GLN A 543 21.89 5.09 -4.86
CA GLN A 543 23.02 5.88 -4.36
C GLN A 543 23.28 5.68 -2.87
N GLN A 544 22.31 5.14 -2.12
CA GLN A 544 22.49 4.83 -0.72
C GLN A 544 23.35 3.57 -0.54
N PRO A 545 24.13 3.49 0.54
CA PRO A 545 24.92 2.30 0.83
C PRO A 545 24.02 1.06 0.99
N ALA A 546 24.59 -0.12 0.72
CA ALA A 546 23.94 -1.43 0.71
C ALA A 546 22.89 -1.70 -0.38
N PHE A 547 22.28 -0.69 -1.01
CA PHE A 547 21.35 -0.91 -2.12
C PHE A 547 22.09 -1.23 -3.43
N ASP A 548 21.87 -2.42 -3.97
CA ASP A 548 22.62 -2.91 -5.15
C ASP A 548 21.74 -3.69 -6.16
N GLU A 549 20.43 -3.80 -5.91
CA GLU A 549 19.52 -4.60 -6.72
C GLU A 549 18.11 -3.95 -6.80
N ILE A 550 17.42 -4.16 -7.92
CA ILE A 550 16.03 -3.70 -8.14
C ILE A 550 15.09 -4.91 -8.25
N MET A 551 13.93 -4.83 -7.61
CA MET A 551 12.84 -5.80 -7.79
C MET A 551 11.50 -5.13 -8.04
N LEU A 552 10.90 -5.33 -9.22
CA LEU A 552 9.53 -4.91 -9.49
C LEU A 552 8.54 -5.88 -8.86
N ASN A 553 7.72 -5.37 -7.94
CA ASN A 553 6.63 -6.11 -7.32
C ASN A 553 5.30 -5.66 -7.93
N THR A 554 4.56 -6.60 -8.52
CA THR A 554 3.25 -6.36 -9.15
C THR A 554 2.08 -6.34 -8.16
N ARG A 555 2.40 -6.31 -6.86
CA ARG A 555 1.44 -6.00 -5.80
C ARG A 555 0.88 -4.61 -5.97
N SER A 556 -0.45 -4.55 -5.92
CA SER A 556 -1.18 -3.32 -5.66
C SER A 556 -2.08 -3.57 -4.45
N HIS A 557 -2.36 -2.53 -3.68
CA HIS A 557 -3.44 -2.52 -2.69
C HIS A 557 -4.65 -1.75 -3.19
N THR A 558 -4.54 -0.99 -4.28
CA THR A 558 -5.57 -0.07 -4.75
C THR A 558 -6.81 -0.83 -5.23
N HIS A 559 -7.91 -0.64 -4.52
CA HIS A 559 -9.27 -0.98 -4.95
C HIS A 559 -10.12 0.25 -4.64
N LEU A 560 -10.78 0.81 -5.66
CA LEU A 560 -11.65 1.95 -5.43
C LEU A 560 -13.03 1.51 -4.93
N ALA A 561 -13.88 2.46 -4.62
CA ALA A 561 -15.28 2.17 -4.33
C ALA A 561 -16.01 1.64 -5.57
N GLY A 562 -17.06 0.86 -5.34
CA GLY A 562 -17.90 0.31 -6.40
C GLY A 562 -19.32 0.16 -5.90
N THR A 563 -20.29 0.71 -6.63
CA THR A 563 -21.73 0.60 -6.30
C THR A 563 -22.44 -0.44 -7.15
N SER A 564 -21.74 -1.07 -8.09
CA SER A 564 -22.24 -2.14 -8.96
C SER A 564 -21.57 -3.48 -8.63
N GLY A 565 -22.27 -4.56 -8.93
CA GLY A 565 -21.83 -5.93 -8.75
C GLY A 565 -22.20 -6.78 -9.96
N ASP A 566 -21.45 -7.86 -10.17
CA ASP A 566 -21.71 -8.89 -11.17
C ASP A 566 -21.87 -10.26 -10.48
N GLY A 567 -22.87 -11.03 -10.90
CA GLY A 567 -23.36 -12.21 -10.21
C GLY A 567 -24.56 -12.80 -10.94
N GLU A 568 -25.27 -13.74 -10.31
CA GLU A 568 -26.34 -14.51 -10.98
C GLU A 568 -27.44 -13.66 -11.65
N SER A 569 -27.69 -12.45 -11.15
CA SER A 569 -28.70 -11.52 -11.68
C SER A 569 -28.18 -10.60 -12.80
N GLY A 570 -27.02 -10.92 -13.39
CA GLY A 570 -26.30 -10.02 -14.29
C GLY A 570 -25.79 -8.79 -13.54
N VAL A 571 -25.31 -7.75 -14.23
CA VAL A 571 -24.83 -6.55 -13.54
C VAL A 571 -25.97 -5.80 -12.85
N GLN A 572 -25.88 -5.66 -11.52
CA GLN A 572 -26.87 -4.97 -10.67
C GLN A 572 -26.17 -4.08 -9.64
N THR A 573 -26.93 -3.29 -8.87
CA THR A 573 -26.34 -2.52 -7.78
C THR A 573 -25.89 -3.42 -6.63
N THR A 574 -24.91 -2.96 -5.86
CA THR A 574 -24.49 -3.63 -4.61
C THR A 574 -25.65 -3.71 -3.61
N GLY A 575 -26.51 -2.69 -3.58
CA GLY A 575 -27.74 -2.70 -2.77
C GLY A 575 -28.67 -3.87 -3.12
N HIS A 576 -28.87 -4.13 -4.41
CA HIS A 576 -29.71 -5.21 -4.92
C HIS A 576 -29.29 -6.58 -4.39
N TYR A 577 -28.02 -6.94 -4.57
CA TYR A 577 -27.52 -8.22 -4.11
C TYR A 577 -27.57 -8.37 -2.59
N ARG A 578 -27.21 -7.32 -1.85
CA ARG A 578 -27.24 -7.34 -0.38
C ARG A 578 -28.64 -7.56 0.16
N ARG A 579 -29.64 -6.85 -0.39
CA ARG A 579 -31.05 -7.03 0.01
C ARG A 579 -31.56 -8.43 -0.29
N LYS A 580 -31.09 -9.05 -1.37
CA LYS A 580 -31.44 -10.43 -1.75
C LYS A 580 -30.58 -11.51 -1.10
N GLY A 581 -29.60 -11.14 -0.27
CA GLY A 581 -28.66 -12.10 0.34
C GLY A 581 -27.83 -12.89 -0.68
N LYS A 582 -27.62 -12.35 -1.88
CA LYS A 582 -26.89 -13.01 -2.97
C LYS A 582 -25.42 -12.61 -3.01
N SER A 583 -24.56 -13.54 -3.40
CA SER A 583 -23.14 -13.26 -3.64
C SER A 583 -22.95 -12.54 -4.99
N PHE A 584 -21.91 -11.71 -5.04
CA PHE A 584 -21.55 -10.96 -6.24
C PHE A 584 -20.08 -10.55 -6.18
N ARG A 585 -19.51 -10.27 -7.35
CA ARG A 585 -18.21 -9.63 -7.50
C ARG A 585 -18.42 -8.13 -7.65
N ARG A 586 -17.80 -7.35 -6.77
CA ARG A 586 -17.88 -5.88 -6.85
C ARG A 586 -17.16 -5.35 -8.10
N LEU A 587 -17.81 -4.43 -8.81
CA LEU A 587 -17.25 -3.69 -9.92
C LEU A 587 -16.82 -2.31 -9.43
N THR A 588 -15.54 -2.18 -9.10
CA THR A 588 -14.94 -0.94 -8.58
C THR A 588 -14.45 -0.01 -9.69
N LEU A 589 -14.45 1.29 -9.40
CA LEU A 589 -14.28 2.36 -10.38
C LEU A 589 -12.91 2.34 -11.10
N ASP A 590 -11.87 1.72 -10.53
CA ASP A 590 -10.55 1.55 -11.18
C ASP A 590 -10.63 0.82 -12.54
N ARG A 591 -11.68 0.03 -12.75
CA ARG A 591 -11.97 -0.67 -14.02
C ARG A 591 -12.49 0.26 -15.14
N ALA A 592 -12.79 1.51 -14.83
CA ALA A 592 -13.17 2.54 -15.79
C ALA A 592 -11.96 3.29 -16.38
N TYR A 593 -10.75 3.00 -15.90
CA TYR A 593 -9.53 3.68 -16.27
C TYR A 593 -8.57 2.75 -17.02
N ALA A 594 -7.79 3.32 -17.92
CA ALA A 594 -6.74 2.64 -18.66
C ALA A 594 -5.54 3.59 -18.88
N PRO A 595 -4.36 3.05 -19.22
CA PRO A 595 -3.31 3.86 -19.82
C PRO A 595 -3.85 4.72 -20.97
N ASP A 596 -3.42 5.96 -21.08
CA ASP A 596 -3.91 6.87 -22.14
C ASP A 596 -3.61 6.30 -23.53
N SER A 597 -2.46 5.65 -23.67
CA SER A 597 -2.04 4.97 -24.89
C SER A 597 -2.97 3.83 -25.33
N ALA A 598 -3.85 3.32 -24.45
CA ALA A 598 -4.84 2.31 -24.81
C ALA A 598 -5.79 2.81 -25.90
N ALA A 599 -6.07 4.11 -25.95
CA ALA A 599 -6.86 4.71 -27.02
C ALA A 599 -6.25 4.45 -28.39
N GLN A 600 -4.92 4.38 -28.51
CA GLN A 600 -4.21 4.22 -29.78
C GLN A 600 -4.10 2.76 -30.25
N LEU A 601 -4.68 1.80 -29.53
CA LEU A 601 -4.66 0.39 -29.93
C LEU A 601 -5.71 0.13 -31.01
N ASP A 602 -5.28 -0.52 -32.09
CA ASP A 602 -6.10 -0.78 -33.29
C ASP A 602 -7.44 -1.47 -32.97
N ALA A 603 -7.46 -2.37 -31.98
CA ALA A 603 -8.67 -3.09 -31.59
C ALA A 603 -9.68 -2.21 -30.82
N LEU A 604 -9.24 -1.11 -30.20
CA LEU A 604 -10.10 -0.20 -29.43
C LEU A 604 -10.63 0.97 -30.29
N GLN A 605 -9.85 1.39 -31.29
CA GLN A 605 -10.20 2.48 -32.21
C GLN A 605 -11.60 2.35 -32.85
N PRO A 606 -12.03 1.18 -33.37
CA PRO A 606 -13.37 1.01 -33.91
C PRO A 606 -14.47 1.29 -32.89
N LEU A 607 -14.29 0.91 -31.61
CA LEU A 607 -15.29 1.12 -30.56
C LEU A 607 -15.37 2.60 -30.16
N LEU A 608 -14.23 3.28 -30.05
CA LEU A 608 -14.17 4.70 -29.72
C LEU A 608 -14.84 5.57 -30.80
N LYS A 609 -14.70 5.17 -32.06
CA LYS A 609 -15.22 5.90 -33.23
C LYS A 609 -16.59 5.42 -33.71
N SER A 610 -17.14 4.33 -33.16
CA SER A 610 -18.39 3.75 -33.64
C SER A 610 -19.62 4.62 -33.33
N ASP A 611 -20.52 4.75 -34.30
CA ASP A 611 -21.85 5.33 -34.08
C ASP A 611 -22.87 4.29 -33.59
N ASP A 612 -22.51 3.00 -33.50
CA ASP A 612 -23.36 1.95 -32.92
C ASP A 612 -23.28 2.01 -31.39
N PRO A 613 -24.39 2.35 -30.69
CA PRO A 613 -24.41 2.42 -29.23
C PRO A 613 -23.96 1.11 -28.57
N LYS A 614 -24.23 -0.06 -29.16
CA LYS A 614 -23.84 -1.36 -28.58
C LYS A 614 -22.33 -1.56 -28.56
N LEU A 615 -21.60 -1.00 -29.53
CA LEU A 615 -20.14 -1.05 -29.57
C LEU A 615 -19.52 -0.06 -28.59
N VAL A 616 -20.09 1.14 -28.49
CA VAL A 616 -19.69 2.16 -27.50
C VAL A 616 -19.88 1.65 -26.07
N GLU A 617 -21.01 0.98 -25.80
CA GLU A 617 -21.37 0.45 -24.49
C GLU A 617 -20.42 -0.64 -23.97
N LYS A 618 -19.65 -1.30 -24.84
CA LYS A 618 -18.55 -2.20 -24.41
C LYS A 618 -17.48 -1.47 -23.60
N ILE A 619 -17.34 -0.15 -23.77
CA ILE A 619 -16.43 0.70 -23.00
C ILE A 619 -17.20 1.44 -21.91
N THR A 620 -18.35 2.04 -22.20
CA THR A 620 -19.02 2.97 -21.28
C THR A 620 -19.86 2.30 -20.18
N THR A 621 -20.16 1.00 -20.32
CA THR A 621 -20.94 0.22 -19.35
C THR A 621 -20.17 -1.00 -18.82
N TRP A 622 -20.79 -1.75 -17.90
CA TRP A 622 -20.27 -3.01 -17.36
C TRP A 622 -20.87 -4.21 -18.11
N PRO A 623 -20.11 -4.92 -18.95
CA PRO A 623 -20.55 -6.20 -19.49
C PRO A 623 -20.55 -7.27 -18.37
N ALA A 624 -21.61 -8.08 -18.32
CA ALA A 624 -21.64 -9.24 -17.42
C ALA A 624 -20.51 -10.21 -17.78
N GLY A 625 -19.83 -10.77 -16.79
CA GLY A 625 -18.69 -11.67 -16.99
C GLY A 625 -17.36 -10.97 -17.28
N GLU A 626 -17.33 -9.65 -17.53
CA GLU A 626 -16.10 -8.95 -17.95
C GLU A 626 -14.94 -9.15 -16.97
N TRP A 627 -15.22 -9.26 -15.67
CA TRP A 627 -14.22 -9.33 -14.59
C TRP A 627 -14.26 -10.63 -13.78
N THR A 628 -14.88 -11.70 -14.29
CA THR A 628 -14.99 -13.00 -13.58
C THR A 628 -13.74 -13.86 -13.77
N GLU A 629 -13.30 -14.03 -15.01
CA GLU A 629 -12.14 -14.85 -15.40
C GLU A 629 -10.91 -14.04 -15.81
N THR A 630 -9.85 -14.69 -16.29
CA THR A 630 -8.67 -14.00 -16.86
C THR A 630 -8.98 -13.45 -18.26
N CYS A 631 -8.51 -12.24 -18.56
CA CYS A 631 -8.66 -11.58 -19.85
C CYS A 631 -7.27 -11.34 -20.48
N GLN A 632 -6.73 -12.42 -21.06
CA GLN A 632 -5.37 -12.46 -21.62
C GLN A 632 -5.33 -12.86 -23.11
N SER A 633 -6.48 -13.20 -23.70
CA SER A 633 -6.60 -13.59 -25.11
C SER A 633 -7.14 -12.43 -25.96
N PRO A 634 -6.59 -12.18 -27.16
CA PRO A 634 -7.12 -11.20 -28.10
C PRO A 634 -8.53 -11.54 -28.61
N ASP A 635 -8.93 -12.82 -28.57
CA ASP A 635 -10.22 -13.29 -29.09
C ASP A 635 -11.40 -13.07 -28.11
N THR A 636 -11.14 -12.43 -26.98
CA THR A 636 -12.17 -12.16 -25.97
C THR A 636 -13.17 -11.11 -26.44
N GLU A 637 -14.44 -11.28 -26.07
CA GLU A 637 -15.48 -10.26 -26.31
C GLU A 637 -15.28 -8.98 -25.47
N TYR A 638 -14.49 -9.07 -24.39
CA TYR A 638 -14.18 -7.98 -23.46
C TYR A 638 -13.02 -7.10 -23.96
N VAL A 639 -13.23 -6.50 -25.14
CA VAL A 639 -12.22 -5.72 -25.87
C VAL A 639 -11.60 -4.60 -25.03
N TRP A 640 -12.40 -3.93 -24.18
CA TRP A 640 -11.93 -2.89 -23.25
C TRP A 640 -10.87 -3.43 -22.28
N ARG A 641 -11.21 -4.46 -21.51
CA ARG A 641 -10.32 -5.07 -20.51
C ARG A 641 -9.05 -5.63 -21.15
N TYR A 642 -9.15 -6.31 -22.30
CA TYR A 642 -7.99 -6.87 -22.99
C TYR A 642 -7.00 -5.79 -23.44
N ASN A 643 -7.49 -4.75 -24.13
CA ASN A 643 -6.62 -3.68 -24.65
C ASN A 643 -6.00 -2.87 -23.51
N ARG A 644 -6.73 -2.69 -22.41
CA ARG A 644 -6.16 -2.15 -21.17
C ARG A 644 -4.99 -3.01 -20.67
N ASN A 645 -5.14 -4.33 -20.61
CA ASN A 645 -4.09 -5.25 -20.19
C ASN A 645 -2.87 -5.23 -21.13
N VAL A 646 -3.09 -5.11 -22.44
CA VAL A 646 -2.01 -4.93 -23.43
C VAL A 646 -1.24 -3.63 -23.17
N ALA A 647 -1.92 -2.51 -22.94
CA ALA A 647 -1.27 -1.24 -22.66
C ALA A 647 -0.48 -1.26 -21.33
N VAL A 648 -1.00 -1.95 -20.30
CA VAL A 648 -0.28 -2.20 -19.04
C VAL A 648 1.03 -2.95 -19.29
N SER A 649 1.00 -4.03 -20.08
CA SER A 649 2.19 -4.80 -20.44
C SER A 649 3.23 -3.97 -21.19
N LYS A 650 2.78 -3.18 -22.18
CA LYS A 650 3.66 -2.30 -22.97
C LYS A 650 4.38 -1.26 -22.09
N GLY A 651 3.65 -0.60 -21.20
CA GLY A 651 4.22 0.37 -20.26
C GLY A 651 5.24 -0.27 -19.30
N LEU A 652 4.93 -1.45 -18.77
CA LEU A 652 5.86 -2.18 -17.89
C LEU A 652 7.15 -2.60 -18.62
N ARG A 653 7.03 -3.09 -19.86
CA ARG A 653 8.19 -3.41 -20.68
C ARG A 653 9.05 -2.17 -20.94
N ALA A 654 8.43 -1.03 -21.24
CA ALA A 654 9.14 0.23 -21.44
C ALA A 654 9.89 0.67 -20.17
N LEU A 655 9.28 0.54 -18.98
CA LEU A 655 9.96 0.80 -17.71
C LEU A 655 11.17 -0.12 -17.52
N LEU A 656 11.03 -1.43 -17.76
CA LEU A 656 12.14 -2.37 -17.62
C LEU A 656 13.30 -2.04 -18.57
N GLN A 657 13.01 -1.61 -19.79
CA GLN A 657 14.02 -1.14 -20.74
C GLN A 657 14.73 0.11 -20.23
N ASP A 658 13.99 1.10 -19.71
CA ASP A 658 14.57 2.33 -19.14
C ASP A 658 15.47 2.01 -17.93
N LEU A 659 15.07 1.04 -17.09
CA LEU A 659 15.87 0.58 -15.96
C LEU A 659 17.15 -0.13 -16.40
N GLU A 660 17.11 -1.01 -17.40
CA GLU A 660 18.32 -1.66 -17.91
C GLU A 660 19.30 -0.67 -18.54
N ASN A 661 18.77 0.32 -19.27
CA ASN A 661 19.59 1.37 -19.88
C ASN A 661 20.24 2.27 -18.83
N THR A 662 19.52 2.58 -17.75
CA THR A 662 20.02 3.48 -16.70
C THR A 662 20.94 2.75 -15.72
N PHE A 663 20.67 1.48 -15.43
CA PHE A 663 21.37 0.69 -14.44
C PHE A 663 21.93 -0.61 -15.05
N PRO A 664 22.88 -0.53 -16.01
CA PRO A 664 23.31 -1.68 -16.82
C PRO A 664 23.92 -2.83 -16.01
N GLU A 665 24.53 -2.54 -14.86
CA GLU A 665 25.17 -3.54 -14.00
C GLU A 665 24.28 -4.01 -12.84
N THR A 666 23.19 -3.29 -12.56
CA THR A 666 22.28 -3.62 -11.45
C THR A 666 21.39 -4.79 -11.84
N ARG A 667 21.32 -5.85 -11.01
CA ARG A 667 20.38 -6.96 -11.23
C ARG A 667 18.95 -6.46 -11.07
N ILE A 668 18.09 -6.81 -12.02
CA ILE A 668 16.67 -6.43 -12.06
C ILE A 668 15.83 -7.69 -12.05
N ARG A 669 14.91 -7.76 -11.09
CA ARG A 669 13.94 -8.85 -10.93
C ARG A 669 12.52 -8.33 -11.17
N ALA A 670 11.63 -9.16 -11.71
CA ALA A 670 10.21 -8.81 -11.88
C ALA A 670 9.31 -9.96 -11.41
N VAL A 671 8.42 -9.69 -10.47
CA VAL A 671 7.37 -10.63 -10.03
C VAL A 671 6.27 -10.66 -11.09
N ILE A 672 6.19 -11.75 -11.83
CA ILE A 672 5.22 -11.90 -12.93
C ILE A 672 4.16 -12.88 -12.48
N PRO A 673 2.86 -12.50 -12.45
CA PRO A 673 1.79 -13.44 -12.10
C PRO A 673 1.60 -14.53 -13.16
N PRO A 674 0.95 -15.66 -12.80
CA PRO A 674 0.75 -16.76 -13.73
C PRO A 674 -0.10 -16.34 -14.93
N ARG A 675 0.28 -16.84 -16.11
CA ARG A 675 -0.52 -16.71 -17.33
C ARG A 675 -1.82 -17.51 -17.22
N ALA A 676 -2.80 -17.15 -18.05
CA ALA A 676 -4.11 -17.80 -18.07
C ALA A 676 -4.00 -19.33 -18.26
N ALA A 677 -3.02 -19.79 -19.05
CA ALA A 677 -2.74 -21.21 -19.27
C ALA A 677 -2.44 -21.96 -17.95
N VAL A 678 -1.64 -21.37 -17.06
CA VAL A 678 -1.32 -21.95 -15.75
C VAL A 678 -2.59 -22.10 -14.92
N LYS A 679 -3.40 -21.04 -14.81
CA LYS A 679 -4.67 -21.08 -14.07
C LYS A 679 -5.60 -22.16 -14.63
N GLN A 680 -5.80 -22.18 -15.95
CA GLN A 680 -6.68 -23.13 -16.62
C GLN A 680 -6.24 -24.58 -16.40
N GLN A 681 -4.95 -24.87 -16.59
CA GLN A 681 -4.42 -26.22 -16.40
C GLN A 681 -4.53 -26.70 -14.94
N VAL A 682 -4.17 -25.85 -13.96
CA VAL A 682 -4.26 -26.22 -12.55
C VAL A 682 -5.71 -26.43 -12.14
N THR A 683 -6.61 -25.51 -12.48
CA THR A 683 -8.04 -25.63 -12.15
C THR A 683 -8.69 -26.87 -12.76
N ALA A 684 -8.32 -27.25 -13.98
CA ALA A 684 -8.80 -28.47 -14.64
C ALA A 684 -8.25 -29.75 -13.99
N ALA A 685 -7.03 -29.73 -13.46
CA ALA A 685 -6.37 -30.89 -12.88
C ALA A 685 -6.69 -31.11 -11.39
N LEU A 686 -7.10 -30.07 -10.64
CA LEU A 686 -7.44 -30.15 -9.22
C LEU A 686 -8.46 -31.27 -8.89
N PRO A 687 -9.58 -31.42 -9.64
CA PRO A 687 -10.52 -32.54 -9.43
C PRO A 687 -9.93 -33.94 -9.56
N GLY A 688 -8.76 -34.10 -10.20
CA GLY A 688 -8.06 -35.37 -10.29
C GLY A 688 -7.25 -35.75 -9.05
N LEU A 689 -6.98 -34.79 -8.15
CA LEU A 689 -6.16 -35.02 -6.96
C LEU A 689 -7.00 -35.46 -5.76
N LYS A 690 -6.55 -36.51 -5.06
CA LYS A 690 -7.21 -37.01 -3.83
C LYS A 690 -6.98 -36.04 -2.66
N HIS A 691 -8.05 -35.74 -1.93
CA HIS A 691 -8.00 -34.94 -0.71
C HIS A 691 -7.62 -35.83 0.51
N PRO A 692 -6.84 -35.32 1.48
CA PRO A 692 -6.42 -36.10 2.66
C PRO A 692 -7.56 -36.57 3.58
N GLU A 693 -8.61 -35.75 3.72
CA GLU A 693 -9.74 -36.04 4.61
C GLU A 693 -10.78 -36.97 3.97
N GLU A 694 -11.28 -36.66 2.76
CA GLU A 694 -12.06 -37.56 1.88
C GLU A 694 -12.29 -36.88 0.52
N GLY A 695 -12.46 -37.63 -0.58
CA GLY A 695 -12.85 -37.09 -1.88
C GLY A 695 -11.71 -36.48 -2.71
N HIS A 696 -12.04 -35.49 -3.53
CA HIS A 696 -11.13 -34.81 -4.46
C HIS A 696 -11.15 -33.28 -4.25
N TYR A 697 -10.09 -32.59 -4.64
CA TYR A 697 -10.06 -31.12 -4.58
C TYR A 697 -11.02 -30.50 -5.61
N ASP A 698 -11.70 -29.43 -5.23
CA ASP A 698 -12.48 -28.62 -6.17
C ASP A 698 -11.60 -27.61 -6.91
N ALA A 699 -12.00 -27.22 -8.13
CA ALA A 699 -11.29 -26.19 -8.92
C ALA A 699 -11.15 -24.85 -8.18
N SER A 700 -12.10 -24.52 -7.29
CA SER A 700 -12.05 -23.32 -6.45
C SER A 700 -10.89 -23.32 -5.44
N TYR A 701 -10.24 -24.47 -5.19
CA TYR A 701 -9.06 -24.55 -4.34
C TYR A 701 -7.90 -23.71 -4.89
N TYR A 702 -7.86 -23.44 -6.20
CA TYR A 702 -6.87 -22.55 -6.83
C TYR A 702 -6.73 -21.19 -6.11
N ARG A 703 -7.80 -20.67 -5.51
CA ARG A 703 -7.76 -19.39 -4.76
C ARG A 703 -6.83 -19.41 -3.55
N TYR A 704 -6.48 -20.59 -3.05
CA TYR A 704 -5.56 -20.81 -1.93
C TYR A 704 -4.12 -21.08 -2.40
N LEU A 705 -3.93 -21.32 -3.69
CA LEU A 705 -2.64 -21.68 -4.27
C LEU A 705 -1.81 -20.47 -4.67
N THR A 706 -2.41 -19.43 -5.26
CA THR A 706 -1.68 -18.24 -5.72
C THR A 706 -1.80 -17.09 -4.72
N SER A 707 -0.72 -16.33 -4.53
CA SER A 707 -0.66 -15.14 -3.68
C SER A 707 -1.60 -14.02 -4.19
N GLY A 708 -2.80 -13.94 -3.59
CA GLY A 708 -3.79 -12.92 -3.89
C GLY A 708 -3.51 -11.55 -3.26
N LEU A 709 -2.60 -11.42 -2.28
CA LEU A 709 -2.22 -10.11 -1.73
C LEU A 709 -1.19 -9.38 -2.61
N ASN A 710 -0.46 -10.10 -3.46
CA ASN A 710 0.54 -9.54 -4.36
C ASN A 710 0.03 -9.35 -5.80
N GLN A 711 -1.26 -9.54 -6.06
CA GLN A 711 -1.87 -9.29 -7.36
C GLN A 711 -3.30 -8.75 -7.19
N ILE A 712 -3.56 -7.55 -7.73
CA ILE A 712 -4.93 -7.05 -7.93
C ILE A 712 -5.24 -7.17 -9.41
N PRO A 713 -6.06 -8.15 -9.84
CA PRO A 713 -6.32 -8.37 -11.25
C PRO A 713 -6.87 -7.15 -11.96
N SER A 714 -7.69 -6.33 -11.29
CA SER A 714 -8.25 -5.13 -11.91
C SER A 714 -7.20 -4.09 -12.28
N ILE A 715 -5.97 -4.16 -11.79
CA ILE A 715 -4.88 -3.23 -12.09
C ILE A 715 -3.75 -3.94 -12.81
N THR A 716 -3.29 -5.06 -12.25
CA THR A 716 -2.03 -5.69 -12.63
C THR A 716 -2.20 -6.96 -13.46
N GLU A 717 -3.41 -7.32 -13.91
CA GLU A 717 -3.59 -8.49 -14.79
C GLU A 717 -2.74 -8.43 -16.06
N GLY A 718 -2.59 -7.25 -16.67
CA GLY A 718 -1.76 -7.07 -17.86
C GLY A 718 -0.28 -7.44 -17.66
N THR A 719 0.21 -7.53 -16.42
CA THR A 719 1.59 -7.97 -16.14
C THR A 719 1.83 -9.44 -16.49
N ALA A 720 0.79 -10.28 -16.55
CA ALA A 720 0.90 -11.65 -17.05
C ALA A 720 1.21 -11.70 -18.57
N LEU A 721 0.88 -10.62 -19.31
CA LEU A 721 1.18 -10.48 -20.73
C LEU A 721 2.57 -9.89 -21.00
N LEU A 722 3.42 -9.77 -19.98
CA LEU A 722 4.74 -9.18 -20.11
C LEU A 722 5.62 -10.05 -21.02
N ASP A 723 6.22 -9.40 -22.01
CA ASP A 723 7.23 -9.95 -22.90
C ASP A 723 8.60 -9.42 -22.48
N LEU A 724 9.53 -10.33 -22.17
CA LEU A 724 10.88 -10.00 -21.74
C LEU A 724 11.94 -10.20 -22.83
N ARG A 725 11.54 -10.47 -24.09
CA ARG A 725 12.50 -10.64 -25.20
C ARG A 725 13.49 -9.48 -25.28
N GLY A 726 14.78 -9.81 -25.31
CA GLY A 726 15.88 -8.84 -25.40
C GLY A 726 16.25 -8.14 -24.08
N LEU A 727 15.54 -8.41 -22.99
CA LEU A 727 15.85 -7.89 -21.65
C LEU A 727 16.58 -8.97 -20.83
N ARG A 728 17.44 -8.56 -19.90
CA ARG A 728 18.16 -9.41 -18.92
C ARG A 728 17.45 -9.57 -17.58
N VAL A 729 16.24 -9.03 -17.45
CA VAL A 729 15.37 -9.15 -16.25
C VAL A 729 15.16 -10.59 -15.84
N GLU A 730 15.36 -10.91 -14.56
CA GLU A 730 14.96 -12.19 -13.98
C GLU A 730 13.45 -12.21 -13.71
N PRO A 731 12.68 -13.15 -14.30
CA PRO A 731 11.31 -13.39 -13.90
C PRO A 731 11.27 -14.16 -12.57
N VAL A 732 10.56 -13.61 -11.59
CA VAL A 732 10.30 -14.23 -10.29
C VAL A 732 8.93 -14.91 -10.32
N LEU A 733 8.88 -16.16 -9.86
CA LEU A 733 7.64 -16.94 -9.78
C LEU A 733 6.75 -16.41 -8.65
N LEU A 734 5.52 -15.98 -8.97
CA LEU A 734 4.53 -15.61 -7.95
C LEU A 734 3.87 -16.87 -7.38
N GLY A 735 4.53 -17.47 -6.40
CA GLY A 735 4.19 -18.77 -5.87
C GLY A 735 3.03 -18.79 -4.87
N PHE A 736 3.28 -19.44 -3.74
CA PHE A 736 2.23 -19.88 -2.82
C PHE A 736 1.69 -18.78 -1.92
N ARG A 737 0.48 -19.02 -1.43
CA ARG A 737 -0.14 -18.31 -0.31
C ARG A 737 -0.44 -19.31 0.81
N LEU A 738 -0.35 -18.88 2.07
CA LEU A 738 -0.76 -19.68 3.23
C LEU A 738 0.05 -20.99 3.34
N LEU A 739 -0.63 -22.11 3.58
CA LEU A 739 -0.07 -23.44 3.79
C LEU A 739 -0.79 -24.43 2.86
N PRO A 740 -0.56 -24.37 1.52
CA PRO A 740 -1.25 -25.25 0.60
C PRO A 740 -0.83 -26.70 0.81
N ASP A 741 -1.77 -27.61 0.54
CA ASP A 741 -1.52 -29.05 0.61
C ASP A 741 -0.48 -29.49 -0.44
N SER A 742 0.31 -30.51 -0.11
CA SER A 742 1.47 -30.93 -0.91
C SER A 742 1.11 -31.28 -2.36
N GLY A 743 0.00 -32.00 -2.60
CA GLY A 743 -0.46 -32.35 -3.95
C GLY A 743 -0.78 -31.12 -4.82
N PRO A 744 -1.75 -30.28 -4.43
CA PRO A 744 -2.07 -29.03 -5.12
C PRO A 744 -0.87 -28.07 -5.28
N ALA A 745 -0.01 -27.94 -4.26
CA ALA A 745 1.19 -27.11 -4.31
C ALA A 745 2.18 -27.62 -5.38
N LYS A 746 2.43 -28.94 -5.41
CA LYS A 746 3.28 -29.58 -6.42
C LYS A 746 2.73 -29.35 -7.84
N LEU A 747 1.43 -29.58 -8.04
CA LEU A 747 0.76 -29.37 -9.34
C LEU A 747 0.97 -27.94 -9.85
N GLN A 748 0.68 -26.94 -9.03
CA GLN A 748 0.85 -25.54 -9.42
C GLN A 748 2.31 -25.21 -9.74
N ARG A 749 3.26 -25.61 -8.88
CA ARG A 749 4.69 -25.35 -9.07
C ARG A 749 5.19 -25.92 -10.39
N GLU A 750 4.87 -27.17 -10.69
CA GLU A 750 5.30 -27.84 -11.92
C GLU A 750 4.69 -27.20 -13.17
N THR A 751 3.39 -26.91 -13.15
CA THR A 751 2.72 -26.21 -14.25
C THR A 751 3.34 -24.82 -14.50
N TYR A 752 3.64 -24.09 -13.43
CA TYR A 752 4.16 -22.73 -13.54
C TYR A 752 5.63 -22.71 -14.00
N LEU A 753 6.45 -23.63 -13.52
CA LEU A 753 7.82 -23.81 -14.01
C LEU A 753 7.86 -24.15 -15.50
N ALA A 754 6.92 -24.98 -15.97
CA ALA A 754 6.81 -25.31 -17.39
C ALA A 754 6.42 -24.08 -18.24
N ASP A 755 5.42 -23.29 -17.81
CA ASP A 755 4.98 -22.06 -18.50
C ASP A 755 6.07 -20.98 -18.57
N GLN A 756 6.96 -20.93 -17.58
CA GLN A 756 8.08 -19.99 -17.55
C GLN A 756 9.43 -20.60 -17.95
N SER A 757 9.45 -21.75 -18.63
CA SER A 757 10.70 -22.44 -18.99
C SER A 757 11.64 -21.60 -19.88
N ASP A 758 11.09 -20.69 -20.69
CA ASP A 758 11.82 -19.76 -21.56
C ASP A 758 12.09 -18.38 -20.92
N ASN A 759 11.78 -18.23 -19.63
CA ASN A 759 11.83 -16.95 -18.91
C ASN A 759 11.06 -15.82 -19.62
N HIS A 760 9.97 -16.15 -20.32
CA HIS A 760 9.18 -15.20 -21.13
C HIS A 760 10.04 -14.45 -22.17
N GLY A 761 11.06 -15.12 -22.70
CA GLY A 761 11.99 -14.58 -23.68
C GLY A 761 13.16 -13.76 -23.10
N SER A 762 13.24 -13.59 -21.78
CA SER A 762 14.39 -12.95 -21.13
C SER A 762 15.70 -13.64 -21.49
N THR A 763 16.80 -12.88 -21.53
CA THR A 763 18.16 -13.40 -21.69
C THR A 763 18.76 -13.91 -20.38
N TYR A 764 18.09 -13.71 -19.24
CA TYR A 764 18.50 -14.30 -17.96
C TYR A 764 18.54 -15.83 -18.04
N ARG A 765 19.64 -16.44 -17.57
CA ARG A 765 19.87 -17.90 -17.57
C ARG A 765 20.19 -18.47 -16.19
N GLY A 766 20.18 -17.64 -15.15
CA GLY A 766 20.34 -18.10 -13.78
C GLY A 766 19.11 -18.86 -13.28
N ALA A 767 19.22 -19.41 -12.08
CA ALA A 767 18.08 -20.01 -11.41
C ALA A 767 17.06 -18.94 -10.98
N LYS A 768 15.81 -19.38 -10.79
CA LYS A 768 14.68 -18.51 -10.49
C LYS A 768 14.54 -18.30 -8.98
N SER A 769 14.08 -17.11 -8.62
CA SER A 769 13.51 -16.85 -7.30
C SER A 769 12.04 -17.30 -7.24
N PHE A 770 11.61 -17.86 -6.10
CA PHE A 770 10.23 -18.25 -5.84
C PHE A 770 9.63 -17.41 -4.71
N PHE A 771 8.56 -16.67 -4.99
CA PHE A 771 7.90 -15.81 -4.01
C PHE A 771 6.86 -16.61 -3.20
N TYR A 772 7.00 -16.62 -1.88
CA TYR A 772 6.09 -17.30 -0.96
C TYR A 772 5.49 -16.32 0.07
N GLU A 773 4.18 -16.10 0.00
CA GLU A 773 3.42 -15.35 1.00
C GLU A 773 3.07 -16.24 2.20
N ALA A 774 3.98 -16.26 3.18
CA ALA A 774 3.93 -17.14 4.34
C ALA A 774 3.42 -16.47 5.62
N GLN A 775 3.08 -15.17 5.60
CA GLN A 775 2.66 -14.40 6.78
C GLN A 775 1.64 -15.12 7.69
N GLU A 776 0.59 -15.69 7.11
CA GLU A 776 -0.47 -16.36 7.88
C GLU A 776 0.00 -17.66 8.55
N SER A 777 1.06 -18.30 8.05
CA SER A 777 1.67 -19.46 8.73
C SER A 777 2.21 -19.07 10.10
N LEU A 778 2.76 -17.86 10.24
CA LEU A 778 3.22 -17.31 11.51
C LEU A 778 2.07 -16.83 12.41
N ARG A 779 0.84 -16.73 11.90
CA ARG A 779 -0.34 -16.29 12.66
C ARG A 779 -1.33 -17.41 12.97
N ALA A 780 -1.05 -18.62 12.49
CA ALA A 780 -1.89 -19.79 12.70
C ALA A 780 -2.14 -20.06 14.20
N ARG A 781 -3.34 -20.54 14.51
CA ARG A 781 -3.73 -20.93 15.88
C ARG A 781 -2.93 -22.14 16.36
N ASP A 782 -2.79 -23.15 15.51
CA ASP A 782 -1.91 -24.29 15.75
C ASP A 782 -0.52 -24.00 15.17
N LYS A 783 0.38 -23.53 16.04
CA LYS A 783 1.74 -23.15 15.66
C LYS A 783 2.59 -24.34 15.24
N THR A 784 2.39 -25.51 15.84
CA THR A 784 3.22 -26.70 15.60
C THR A 784 2.97 -27.24 14.20
N VAL A 785 1.69 -27.44 13.85
CA VAL A 785 1.31 -27.94 12.52
C VAL A 785 1.69 -26.95 11.43
N ALA A 786 1.44 -25.65 11.67
CA ALA A 786 1.78 -24.60 10.71
C ALA A 786 3.29 -24.47 10.49
N THR A 787 4.10 -24.53 11.55
CA THR A 787 5.57 -24.47 11.46
C THR A 787 6.08 -25.63 10.63
N ARG A 788 5.68 -26.87 10.98
CA ARG A 788 6.09 -28.06 10.23
C ARG A 788 5.75 -27.94 8.74
N ARG A 789 4.51 -27.57 8.40
CA ARG A 789 4.11 -27.47 6.99
C ARG A 789 4.84 -26.34 6.24
N ARG A 790 5.08 -25.21 6.90
CA ARG A 790 5.86 -24.09 6.35
C ARG A 790 7.29 -24.52 6.03
N GLU A 791 7.95 -25.19 6.99
CA GLU A 791 9.32 -25.69 6.85
C GLU A 791 9.41 -26.71 5.71
N GLU A 792 8.45 -27.64 5.63
CA GLU A 792 8.32 -28.61 4.52
C GLU A 792 8.19 -27.90 3.16
N ILE A 793 7.35 -26.87 3.04
CA ILE A 793 7.18 -26.12 1.79
C ILE A 793 8.49 -25.46 1.36
N ILE A 794 9.21 -24.82 2.29
CA ILE A 794 10.48 -24.14 2.01
C ILE A 794 11.54 -25.16 1.56
N ASP A 795 11.66 -26.27 2.27
CA ASP A 795 12.58 -27.36 1.93
C ASP A 795 12.26 -27.98 0.55
N GLU A 796 10.98 -28.31 0.28
CA GLU A 796 10.53 -28.83 -1.01
C GLU A 796 10.83 -27.88 -2.18
N LEU A 797 10.73 -26.56 -1.96
CA LEU A 797 11.05 -25.54 -2.96
C LEU A 797 12.55 -25.47 -3.23
N LEU A 798 13.38 -25.45 -2.18
CA LEU A 798 14.84 -25.38 -2.29
C LEU A 798 15.48 -26.66 -2.86
N LYS A 799 14.77 -27.80 -2.79
CA LYS A 799 15.16 -29.06 -3.44
C LYS A 799 14.98 -29.05 -4.96
N GLN A 800 14.27 -28.08 -5.54
CA GLN A 800 14.13 -27.97 -7.00
C GLN A 800 15.36 -27.31 -7.61
N GLU A 801 16.02 -27.96 -8.57
CA GLU A 801 17.23 -27.40 -9.21
C GLU A 801 17.01 -26.03 -9.86
N SER A 802 15.79 -25.80 -10.38
CA SER A 802 15.40 -24.54 -11.05
C SER A 802 15.11 -23.38 -10.09
N ILE A 803 14.96 -23.65 -8.79
CA ILE A 803 14.71 -22.66 -7.74
C ILE A 803 15.94 -22.59 -6.83
N LYS A 804 16.59 -21.42 -6.75
CA LYS A 804 17.79 -21.23 -5.90
C LYS A 804 17.61 -20.15 -4.84
N GLU A 805 16.41 -19.59 -4.73
CA GLU A 805 16.06 -18.60 -3.73
C GLU A 805 14.57 -18.71 -3.42
N VAL A 806 14.22 -18.79 -2.14
CA VAL A 806 12.84 -18.61 -1.68
C VAL A 806 12.74 -17.22 -1.06
N ILE A 807 11.90 -16.37 -1.63
CA ILE A 807 11.58 -15.04 -1.12
C ILE A 807 10.36 -15.18 -0.22
N LEU A 808 10.55 -14.97 1.08
CA LEU A 808 9.49 -15.03 2.08
C LEU A 808 8.89 -13.66 2.31
N TYR A 809 7.58 -13.54 2.13
CA TYR A 809 6.81 -12.39 2.62
C TYR A 809 6.00 -12.78 3.86
N GLU A 810 6.47 -12.30 5.01
CA GLU A 810 5.93 -12.58 6.34
C GLU A 810 5.63 -11.29 7.13
N ALA A 811 5.49 -10.17 6.41
CA ALA A 811 5.42 -8.81 6.96
C ALA A 811 6.56 -8.54 7.96
N ALA A 812 6.27 -7.95 9.12
CA ALA A 812 7.26 -7.78 10.19
C ALA A 812 7.28 -8.95 11.21
N ASP A 813 6.38 -9.95 11.07
CA ASP A 813 6.21 -10.96 12.12
C ASP A 813 7.39 -11.93 12.21
N TRP A 814 8.08 -12.21 11.11
CA TRP A 814 9.21 -13.14 11.07
C TRP A 814 10.37 -12.75 11.99
N ILE A 815 10.65 -11.45 12.16
CA ILE A 815 11.74 -10.97 13.04
C ILE A 815 11.43 -11.20 14.52
N TYR A 816 10.15 -11.25 14.89
CA TYR A 816 9.73 -11.24 16.29
C TYR A 816 9.00 -12.52 16.74
N TYR A 817 8.46 -13.32 15.82
CA TYR A 817 7.71 -14.55 16.12
C TYR A 817 8.52 -15.82 15.86
N LEU A 818 9.58 -15.74 15.06
CA LEU A 818 10.54 -16.83 14.93
C LEU A 818 11.56 -16.80 16.08
N PRO A 819 12.28 -17.90 16.33
CA PRO A 819 13.39 -17.91 17.28
C PRO A 819 14.37 -16.76 17.01
N ALA A 820 14.83 -16.10 18.08
CA ALA A 820 15.72 -14.94 17.98
C ALA A 820 17.11 -15.26 17.38
N TYR A 821 17.46 -16.54 17.25
CA TYR A 821 18.70 -17.03 16.67
C TYR A 821 18.42 -18.27 15.81
N ASP A 822 18.98 -18.26 14.59
CA ASP A 822 18.95 -19.32 13.58
C ASP A 822 17.59 -20.02 13.38
N PRO A 823 16.56 -19.31 12.90
CA PRO A 823 15.23 -19.88 12.69
C PRO A 823 15.18 -20.91 11.57
N HIS A 824 16.23 -21.02 10.74
CA HIS A 824 16.30 -21.91 9.57
C HIS A 824 17.23 -23.10 9.74
N ARG A 825 17.67 -23.38 10.97
CA ARG A 825 18.53 -24.54 11.31
C ARG A 825 18.01 -25.89 10.81
N TYR A 826 16.70 -26.02 10.60
CA TYR A 826 16.09 -27.25 10.09
C TYR A 826 16.53 -27.59 8.65
N LEU A 827 17.06 -26.62 7.90
CA LEU A 827 17.62 -26.87 6.56
C LEU A 827 19.00 -27.53 6.59
N ASP A 828 19.63 -27.62 7.76
CA ASP A 828 20.95 -28.22 7.90
C ASP A 828 20.88 -29.72 8.21
N SER A 829 19.71 -30.25 8.60
CA SER A 829 19.55 -31.65 9.02
C SER A 829 19.76 -32.68 7.92
N ASP A 830 19.67 -32.28 6.65
CA ASP A 830 19.98 -33.16 5.49
C ASP A 830 21.49 -33.36 5.27
N LYS A 831 22.37 -32.64 6.00
CA LYS A 831 23.83 -32.86 5.96
C LYS A 831 24.35 -33.85 6.99
N ILE A 832 23.51 -34.35 7.90
CA ILE A 832 23.92 -35.27 8.98
C ILE A 832 23.74 -36.75 8.58
N THR A 833 23.03 -37.07 7.49
CA THR A 833 22.75 -38.46 7.10
C THR A 833 23.75 -39.08 6.11
N SER A 834 24.83 -38.38 5.71
CA SER A 834 25.88 -38.92 4.82
C SER A 834 27.23 -39.17 5.51
N ALA A 835 27.37 -38.87 6.81
CA ALA A 835 28.58 -39.16 7.58
C ALA A 835 28.43 -40.30 8.61
N GLU A 836 27.21 -40.83 8.81
CA GLU A 836 26.93 -41.99 9.68
C GLU A 836 26.01 -43.03 9.01
N LYS A 837 26.32 -43.35 7.75
CA LYS A 837 26.03 -44.64 7.10
C LYS A 837 27.25 -45.04 6.30
#